data_AF-A0A5J4DU34-F1
#
_entry.id   AF-A0A5J4DU34-F1
#
_cell.length_a   1.000
_cell.length_b   1.000
_cell.length_c   1.000
_cell.angle_alpha   90.00
_cell.angle_beta   90.00
_cell.angle_gamma   90.00
#
_symmetry.space_group_name_H-M   'P 1'
#
loop_
_entity.id
_entity.type
_entity.pdbx_description
1 polymer ?
#
loop_
_entity_poly.entity_id
_entity_poly.type
_entity_poly.pdbx_seq_one_letter_code
_entity_poly.pdbx_strand_id
1 'polypeptide(L)'
;MLKRIGQSPAIMSASGRLLAGYIRFVHFTGRQIIRSPEDLDQRIRDLAPVIYAFWHGQFLMIPAFSQACIPTRVMVARHGDAEFIGETIKRFDMELLRGAGAGHRRKDRGGAAALRSAITSLGEGYSVSLTADVPPGPARRAGMGIVSLARHSGCPILPVAIATSNYAAINSWSRMTINLPFSKIGVVVGEPIFVPRDADKANCEEARLAVEQRLNAATEHAYRVAEADPARATPPASSSAAETPAVAPGFTLNAYRKLTQLAVPAAPLIVSYRVRKGKEDPVRANERYGQTSLDRPEGKLIWFHAASVGETNAVLPVMQMLKAAHPETTMLLTTGTVTSAKLAKLRAAEFAIHQYVPLDAPQYMARFLAHWRPDLALLTESEIWPNLIYETAEFGVPIVLLNGRMSRRSFRRWRSRPGIARPLFSRIEVVLAQNELLAQRFIQLGARRAVAVGNLKIDAPPPPYDNGELEQLRQCLKGRRIFVAASTHPGEDEVVAEAHQKLRADFGDLLTIIVPRHPERGGDIETALRDRGLQVCRRSLGETPGTDSDIYIADTIGELGLFYALAPLSFIGGSVVPKGGQNPIEAVKLGSGVVTGPHWHNFKETYRELIRLDGCREVISPESLAYTVRELYGDQGRLETMIVHADQALDNLSGALERTLAELDTYFSRRNELRHAS
;
A
#
# COMPACT_ATOMS: atom_id res chain seq x y z
N MET A 1 -2.54 21.10 22.97
CA MET A 1 -1.81 22.35 23.30
C MET A 1 -0.36 22.34 22.82
N LEU A 2 0.46 21.33 23.12
CA LEU A 2 1.88 21.26 22.70
C LEU A 2 2.15 21.31 21.17
N LYS A 3 1.26 20.76 20.34
CA LYS A 3 1.38 20.84 18.87
C LYS A 3 1.16 22.23 18.27
N ARG A 4 0.44 23.13 18.96
CA ARG A 4 0.20 24.51 18.51
C ARG A 4 1.35 25.46 18.86
N ILE A 5 2.10 25.16 19.92
CA ILE A 5 3.25 25.96 20.36
C ILE A 5 4.43 25.77 19.38
N GLY A 6 4.68 24.55 18.92
CA GLY A 6 5.77 24.26 17.97
C GLY A 6 5.61 24.87 16.57
N GLN A 7 4.45 25.46 16.23
CA GLN A 7 4.15 26.03 14.91
C GLN A 7 4.14 27.56 14.88
N SER A 8 4.60 28.23 15.96
CA SER A 8 4.74 29.69 15.96
C SER A 8 5.86 30.12 15.00
N PRO A 9 5.65 31.14 14.14
CA PRO A 9 6.68 31.68 13.25
C PRO A 9 7.98 32.08 13.98
N ALA A 10 7.85 32.58 15.22
CA ALA A 10 9.00 32.94 16.05
C ALA A 10 9.82 31.71 16.48
N ILE A 11 9.14 30.61 16.81
CA ILE A 11 9.80 29.34 17.17
C ILE A 11 10.45 28.72 15.94
N MET A 12 9.76 28.71 14.80
CA MET A 12 10.33 28.22 13.53
C MET A 12 11.58 29.01 13.11
N SER A 13 11.57 30.34 13.30
CA SER A 13 12.74 31.18 13.04
C SER A 13 13.89 30.98 14.03
N ALA A 14 13.59 30.81 15.31
CA ALA A 14 14.60 30.48 16.32
C ALA A 14 15.21 29.10 16.05
N SER A 15 14.40 28.09 15.74
CA SER A 15 14.87 26.75 15.38
C SER A 15 15.72 26.77 14.10
N GLY A 16 15.29 27.51 13.06
CA GLY A 16 16.06 27.64 11.82
C GLY A 16 17.44 28.29 12.04
N ARG A 17 17.51 29.30 12.93
CA ARG A 17 18.77 29.90 13.41
C ARG A 17 19.67 28.91 14.13
N LEU A 18 19.10 28.16 15.07
CA LEU A 18 19.85 27.16 15.83
C LEU A 18 20.42 26.09 14.92
N LEU A 19 19.65 25.61 13.94
CA LEU A 19 20.13 24.63 12.96
C LEU A 19 21.24 25.20 12.08
N ALA A 20 21.09 26.43 11.57
CA ALA A 20 22.15 27.07 10.78
C ALA A 20 23.43 27.27 11.60
N GLY A 21 23.29 27.70 12.87
CA GLY A 21 24.40 27.82 13.82
C GLY A 21 25.07 26.47 14.09
N TYR A 22 24.29 25.40 14.24
CA TYR A 22 24.81 24.04 14.41
C TYR A 22 25.59 23.55 13.18
N ILE A 23 25.04 23.73 11.98
CA ILE A 23 25.72 23.37 10.72
C ILE A 23 27.05 24.13 10.61
N ARG A 24 27.06 25.45 10.88
CA ARG A 24 28.30 26.26 10.91
C ARG A 24 29.27 25.79 11.98
N PHE A 25 28.79 25.43 13.16
CA PHE A 25 29.62 24.92 14.25
C PHE A 25 30.29 23.59 13.88
N VAL A 26 29.55 22.66 13.28
CA VAL A 26 30.11 21.39 12.79
C VAL A 26 31.14 21.63 11.69
N HIS A 27 30.84 22.52 10.73
CA HIS A 27 31.77 22.90 9.67
C HIS A 27 33.06 23.54 10.23
N PHE A 28 32.93 24.52 11.12
CA PHE A 28 34.05 25.26 11.72
C PHE A 28 34.92 24.39 12.62
N THR A 29 34.31 23.49 13.39
CA THR A 29 35.05 22.55 14.26
C THR A 29 35.57 21.33 13.49
N GLY A 30 35.28 21.21 12.19
CA GLY A 30 35.78 20.13 11.35
C GLY A 30 37.31 20.13 11.34
N ARG A 31 37.92 19.08 11.89
CA ARG A 31 39.39 19.00 12.08
C ARG A 31 40.14 18.93 10.76
N GLN A 32 39.51 18.40 9.72
CA GLN A 32 40.04 18.27 8.37
C GLN A 32 38.88 18.20 7.39
N ILE A 33 38.90 19.03 6.35
CA ILE A 33 37.92 19.02 5.27
C ILE A 33 38.64 18.53 4.02
N ILE A 34 38.28 17.35 3.55
CA ILE A 34 38.85 16.73 2.35
C ILE A 34 37.82 16.82 1.23
N ARG A 35 38.25 17.38 0.11
CA ARG A 35 37.45 17.59 -1.10
C ARG A 35 37.90 16.60 -2.16
N SER A 36 36.95 15.90 -2.78
CA SER A 36 37.23 14.97 -3.89
C SER A 36 36.26 15.19 -5.05
N PRO A 37 36.77 15.44 -6.27
CA PRO A 37 38.19 15.64 -6.61
C PRO A 37 38.75 16.95 -6.03
N GLU A 38 40.07 17.13 -6.03
CA GLU A 38 40.72 18.34 -5.46
C GLU A 38 40.32 19.62 -6.21
N ASP A 39 40.08 19.51 -7.51
CA ASP A 39 39.65 20.59 -8.41
C ASP A 39 38.12 20.75 -8.48
N LEU A 40 37.36 20.19 -7.53
CA LEU A 40 35.89 20.18 -7.61
C LEU A 40 35.28 21.57 -7.80
N ASP A 41 35.87 22.61 -7.18
CA ASP A 41 35.32 23.96 -7.28
C ASP A 41 35.45 24.50 -8.71
N GLN A 42 36.50 24.13 -9.44
CA GLN A 42 36.67 24.50 -10.85
C GLN A 42 35.74 23.69 -11.74
N ARG A 43 35.66 22.37 -11.54
CA ARG A 43 34.77 21.49 -12.33
C ARG A 43 33.31 21.92 -12.22
N ILE A 44 32.86 22.33 -11.03
CA ILE A 44 31.49 22.81 -10.84
C ILE A 44 31.28 24.15 -11.58
N ARG A 45 32.23 25.08 -11.52
CA ARG A 45 32.13 26.36 -12.25
C ARG A 45 32.05 26.16 -13.76
N ASP A 46 32.82 25.22 -14.31
CA ASP A 46 32.84 24.93 -15.75
C ASP A 46 31.54 24.27 -16.23
N LEU A 47 30.81 23.59 -15.34
CA LEU A 47 29.55 22.92 -15.65
C LEU A 47 28.30 23.75 -15.32
N ALA A 48 28.43 24.83 -14.55
CA ALA A 48 27.29 25.61 -14.08
C ALA A 48 26.51 26.25 -15.25
N PRO A 49 25.16 26.26 -15.21
CA PRO A 49 24.29 25.79 -14.13
C PRO A 49 24.12 24.26 -14.08
N VAL A 50 24.13 23.71 -12.86
CA VAL A 50 23.99 22.25 -12.61
C VAL A 50 22.80 21.91 -11.72
N ILE A 51 22.41 20.64 -11.73
CA ILE A 51 21.42 20.06 -10.82
C ILE A 51 22.17 19.27 -9.73
N TYR A 52 22.32 19.85 -8.53
CA TYR A 52 22.91 19.15 -7.39
C TYR A 52 21.95 18.10 -6.85
N ALA A 53 22.37 16.84 -6.91
CA ALA A 53 21.64 15.70 -6.40
C ALA A 53 22.30 15.17 -5.12
N PHE A 54 21.51 14.81 -4.12
CA PHE A 54 21.99 14.11 -2.92
C PHE A 54 20.88 13.25 -2.34
N TRP A 55 21.23 12.35 -1.43
CA TRP A 55 20.25 11.56 -0.71
C TRP A 55 19.59 12.35 0.41
N HIS A 56 18.30 12.14 0.63
CA HIS A 56 17.53 12.75 1.71
C HIS A 56 18.10 12.40 3.10
N GLY A 57 18.79 11.27 3.25
CA GLY A 57 19.49 10.94 4.49
C GLY A 57 20.67 11.86 4.82
N GLN A 58 21.20 12.60 3.85
CA GLN A 58 22.56 13.16 3.89
C GLN A 58 22.62 14.63 3.46
N PHE A 59 21.50 15.34 3.44
CA PHE A 59 21.46 16.73 2.99
C PHE A 59 21.95 17.75 4.05
N LEU A 60 22.07 17.34 5.33
CA LEU A 60 22.21 18.28 6.45
C LEU A 60 23.39 19.25 6.30
N MET A 61 24.53 18.74 5.83
CA MET A 61 25.75 19.54 5.67
C MET A 61 25.86 20.26 4.32
N ILE A 62 24.97 19.98 3.36
CA ILE A 62 25.01 20.58 2.01
C ILE A 62 25.08 22.12 2.06
N PRO A 63 24.28 22.84 2.88
CA PRO A 63 24.34 24.30 2.91
C PRO A 63 25.71 24.87 3.30
N ALA A 64 26.48 24.19 4.17
CA ALA A 64 27.81 24.65 4.60
C ALA A 64 28.86 24.64 3.48
N PHE A 65 28.58 23.94 2.39
CA PHE A 65 29.47 23.79 1.24
C PHE A 65 28.84 24.33 -0.04
N SER A 66 27.76 25.12 0.08
CA SER A 66 27.27 25.95 -1.01
C SER A 66 28.34 26.98 -1.38
N GLN A 67 28.72 27.02 -2.66
CA GLN A 67 29.74 27.94 -3.15
C GLN A 67 29.12 29.31 -3.39
N ALA A 68 29.62 30.35 -2.72
CA ALA A 68 29.13 31.72 -2.86
C ALA A 68 29.25 32.31 -4.28
N CYS A 69 29.95 31.62 -5.20
CA CYS A 69 30.14 32.05 -6.59
C CYS A 69 29.12 31.43 -7.57
N ILE A 70 28.26 30.49 -7.13
CA ILE A 70 27.29 29.82 -8.01
C ILE A 70 25.89 29.98 -7.40
N PRO A 71 25.05 30.88 -7.94
CA PRO A 71 23.71 31.11 -7.44
C PRO A 71 22.93 29.81 -7.41
N THR A 72 22.54 29.35 -6.21
CA THR A 72 21.90 28.04 -6.03
C THR A 72 20.52 28.19 -5.41
N ARG A 73 19.52 27.58 -6.02
CA ARG A 73 18.15 27.50 -5.52
C ARG A 73 17.82 26.10 -5.03
N VAL A 74 17.37 25.98 -3.79
CA VAL A 74 17.01 24.71 -3.16
C VAL A 74 15.52 24.44 -3.31
N MET A 75 15.19 23.26 -3.80
CA MET A 75 13.81 22.80 -3.91
C MET A 75 13.40 22.07 -2.62
N VAL A 76 12.47 22.64 -1.86
CA VAL A 76 11.95 22.06 -0.60
C VAL A 76 10.47 21.72 -0.77
N ALA A 77 10.09 20.49 -0.41
CA ALA A 77 8.70 20.03 -0.42
C ALA A 77 7.85 20.80 0.62
N ARG A 78 6.63 21.19 0.25
CA ARG A 78 5.61 21.79 1.13
C ARG A 78 5.05 20.71 2.06
N HIS A 79 5.81 20.36 3.09
CA HIS A 79 5.26 19.77 4.31
C HIS A 79 5.21 20.81 5.42
N GLY A 80 4.42 20.58 6.47
CA GLY A 80 4.12 21.52 7.56
C GLY A 80 5.31 22.04 8.38
N ASP A 81 6.54 21.83 7.91
CA ASP A 81 7.83 22.24 8.47
C ASP A 81 8.72 23.01 7.44
N ALA A 82 8.19 23.36 6.25
CA ALA A 82 8.96 24.00 5.16
C ALA A 82 9.49 25.41 5.52
N GLU A 83 8.87 26.10 6.47
CA GLU A 83 9.34 27.38 6.98
C GLU A 83 10.63 27.24 7.80
N PHE A 84 10.78 26.17 8.58
CA PHE A 84 11.98 25.91 9.37
C PHE A 84 13.21 25.67 8.47
N ILE A 85 13.09 24.77 7.49
CA ILE A 85 14.16 24.49 6.52
C ILE A 85 14.46 25.75 5.71
N GLY A 86 13.42 26.49 5.31
CA GLY A 86 13.60 27.72 4.55
C GLY A 86 14.36 28.80 5.32
N GLU A 87 14.10 28.92 6.61
CA GLU A 87 14.78 29.87 7.49
C GLU A 87 16.23 29.47 7.77
N THR A 88 16.56 28.18 7.75
CA THR A 88 17.96 27.71 7.74
C THR A 88 18.65 28.05 6.43
N ILE A 89 18.03 27.77 5.28
CA ILE A 89 18.63 27.96 3.94
C ILE A 89 18.93 29.43 3.66
N LYS A 90 18.05 30.37 4.03
CA LYS A 90 18.28 31.83 3.92
C LYS A 90 19.54 32.35 4.62
N ARG A 91 20.14 31.56 5.51
CA ARG A 91 21.39 31.91 6.22
C ARG A 91 22.64 31.35 5.57
N PHE A 92 22.46 30.62 4.47
CA PHE A 92 23.49 30.22 3.53
C PHE A 92 23.21 30.97 2.22
N ASP A 93 24.19 31.03 1.31
CA ASP A 93 24.08 31.78 0.06
C ASP A 93 23.21 31.01 -0.97
N MET A 94 21.96 30.78 -0.58
CA MET A 94 21.01 29.90 -1.25
C MET A 94 19.60 30.46 -1.18
N GLU A 95 18.89 30.34 -2.30
CA GLU A 95 17.50 30.78 -2.43
C GLU A 95 16.53 29.58 -2.40
N LEU A 96 15.26 29.83 -2.06
CA LEU A 96 14.24 28.78 -2.00
C LEU A 96 13.33 28.80 -3.22
N LEU A 97 13.20 27.65 -3.89
CA LEU A 97 12.17 27.42 -4.88
C LEU A 97 10.88 26.95 -4.20
N ARG A 98 9.94 27.88 -4.00
CA ARG A 98 8.62 27.59 -3.41
C ARG A 98 7.69 26.94 -4.42
N GLY A 99 7.70 25.61 -4.52
CA GLY A 99 6.77 24.91 -5.42
C GLY A 99 6.55 23.41 -5.18
N ALA A 100 7.51 22.66 -4.64
CA ALA A 100 7.40 21.19 -4.55
C ALA A 100 6.31 20.78 -3.54
N GLY A 101 5.40 19.85 -3.91
CA GLY A 101 4.13 19.51 -3.20
C GLY A 101 4.29 19.11 -1.72
N ALA A 102 3.27 19.19 -0.85
CA ALA A 102 1.90 18.66 -0.97
C ALA A 102 0.83 19.66 -0.49
N GLY A 103 -0.11 20.02 -1.38
CA GLY A 103 -1.27 20.86 -1.05
C GLY A 103 -2.46 20.06 -0.52
N HIS A 104 -3.24 20.67 0.38
CA HIS A 104 -4.47 20.10 0.96
C HIS A 104 -5.75 20.36 0.12
N ARG A 105 -5.65 21.01 -1.05
CA ARG A 105 -6.78 21.27 -1.97
C ARG A 105 -6.55 20.69 -3.36
N ARG A 106 -7.68 20.31 -3.97
CA ARG A 106 -7.89 19.27 -5.00
C ARG A 106 -7.39 19.59 -6.44
N LYS A 107 -6.82 20.77 -6.73
CA LYS A 107 -6.61 21.21 -8.14
C LYS A 107 -5.17 21.46 -8.63
N ASP A 108 -4.16 21.47 -7.75
CA ASP A 108 -2.75 21.61 -8.19
C ASP A 108 -1.82 20.78 -7.30
N ARG A 109 -1.47 19.57 -7.74
CA ARG A 109 -0.32 18.85 -7.19
C ARG A 109 0.94 19.60 -7.63
N GLY A 110 1.52 20.40 -6.74
CA GLY A 110 2.65 21.31 -7.01
C GLY A 110 3.93 20.73 -7.64
N GLY A 111 4.00 19.43 -7.96
CA GLY A 111 5.17 18.82 -8.63
C GLY A 111 5.44 19.37 -10.03
N ALA A 112 4.41 19.54 -10.87
CA ALA A 112 4.58 20.12 -12.22
C ALA A 112 4.92 21.62 -12.16
N ALA A 113 4.35 22.36 -11.21
CA ALA A 113 4.69 23.76 -10.97
C ALA A 113 6.13 23.90 -10.43
N ALA A 114 6.56 23.01 -9.53
CA ALA A 114 7.92 22.97 -9.01
C ALA A 114 8.95 22.65 -10.10
N LEU A 115 8.65 21.63 -10.92
CA LEU A 115 9.49 21.24 -12.04
C LEU A 115 9.64 22.41 -13.03
N ARG A 116 8.54 23.07 -13.40
CA ARG A 116 8.58 24.28 -14.25
C ARG A 116 9.41 25.39 -13.63
N SER A 117 9.22 25.69 -12.35
CA SER A 117 9.98 26.73 -11.64
C SER A 117 11.47 26.40 -11.54
N ALA A 118 11.82 25.13 -11.38
CA ALA A 118 13.21 24.65 -11.40
C ALA A 118 13.82 24.76 -12.81
N ILE A 119 13.08 24.40 -13.86
CA ILE A 119 13.52 24.58 -15.26
C ILE A 119 13.76 26.06 -15.55
N THR A 120 12.83 26.95 -15.16
CA THR A 120 13.00 28.40 -15.32
C THR A 120 14.24 28.91 -14.58
N SER A 121 14.47 28.45 -13.35
CA SER A 121 15.65 28.86 -12.57
C SER A 121 16.96 28.43 -13.21
N LEU A 122 17.02 27.20 -13.75
CA LEU A 122 18.18 26.72 -14.51
C LEU A 122 18.40 27.56 -15.77
N GLY A 123 17.32 27.96 -16.45
CA GLY A 123 17.39 28.86 -17.61
C GLY A 123 17.85 30.29 -17.28
N GLU A 124 17.60 30.76 -16.05
CA GLU A 124 18.09 32.04 -15.51
C GLU A 124 19.57 31.99 -15.07
N GLY A 125 20.23 30.83 -15.19
CA GLY A 125 21.63 30.63 -14.78
C GLY A 125 21.83 30.21 -13.33
N TYR A 126 20.74 29.95 -12.57
CA TYR A 126 20.84 29.40 -11.22
C TYR A 126 21.02 27.89 -11.27
N SER A 127 21.90 27.35 -10.43
CA SER A 127 21.93 25.91 -10.16
C SER A 127 20.77 25.51 -9.24
N VAL A 128 20.28 24.28 -9.35
CA VAL A 128 19.16 23.77 -8.54
C VAL A 128 19.61 22.60 -7.67
N SER A 129 19.22 22.62 -6.40
CA SER A 129 19.57 21.62 -5.40
C SER A 129 18.33 20.85 -4.93
N LEU A 130 18.36 19.52 -5.00
CA LEU A 130 17.26 18.65 -4.61
C LEU A 130 17.71 17.27 -4.13
N THR A 131 16.87 16.63 -3.31
CA THR A 131 17.05 15.22 -2.97
C THR A 131 16.62 14.34 -4.14
N ALA A 132 17.41 13.31 -4.46
CA ALA A 132 17.09 12.37 -5.53
C ALA A 132 15.97 11.39 -5.15
N ASP A 133 15.92 10.97 -3.87
CA ASP A 133 14.83 10.20 -3.29
C ASP A 133 13.69 11.12 -2.82
N VAL A 134 12.45 10.70 -3.10
CA VAL A 134 11.23 11.49 -2.84
C VAL A 134 10.56 10.99 -1.57
N PRO A 135 10.36 11.83 -0.53
CA PRO A 135 9.64 11.41 0.67
C PRO A 135 8.12 11.29 0.45
N PRO A 136 7.42 10.33 1.07
CA PRO A 136 7.94 9.11 1.70
C PRO A 136 8.14 8.04 0.61
N GLY A 137 9.39 7.79 0.22
CA GLY A 137 9.75 6.82 -0.82
C GLY A 137 10.84 5.87 -0.33
N PRO A 138 11.25 4.88 -1.13
CA PRO A 138 12.42 4.07 -0.80
C PRO A 138 13.64 4.99 -0.76
N ALA A 139 14.38 4.93 0.35
CA ALA A 139 15.63 5.65 0.47
C ALA A 139 16.67 5.06 -0.48
N ARG A 140 17.60 5.89 -0.95
CA ARG A 140 18.61 5.50 -1.96
C ARG A 140 17.98 5.06 -3.30
N ARG A 141 16.75 5.50 -3.58
CA ARG A 141 16.11 5.31 -4.88
C ARG A 141 15.79 6.65 -5.55
N ALA A 142 16.40 6.91 -6.69
CA ALA A 142 16.20 8.16 -7.43
C ALA A 142 14.83 8.17 -8.12
N GLY A 143 14.09 9.26 -7.97
CA GLY A 143 12.82 9.48 -8.65
C GLY A 143 13.00 10.05 -10.06
N MET A 144 12.03 9.81 -10.95
CA MET A 144 12.07 10.34 -12.32
C MET A 144 12.07 11.87 -12.43
N GLY A 145 11.70 12.59 -11.37
CA GLY A 145 11.66 14.05 -11.35
C GLY A 145 13.03 14.70 -11.63
N ILE A 146 14.12 14.11 -11.13
CA ILE A 146 15.47 14.66 -11.35
C ILE A 146 15.95 14.45 -12.78
N VAL A 147 15.66 13.29 -13.37
CA VAL A 147 15.94 12.98 -14.78
C VAL A 147 15.11 13.86 -15.69
N SER A 148 13.84 14.07 -15.32
CA SER A 148 12.94 14.95 -16.07
C SER A 148 13.43 16.39 -16.05
N LEU A 149 13.92 16.88 -14.90
CA LEU A 149 14.49 18.22 -14.79
C LEU A 149 15.74 18.36 -15.66
N ALA A 150 16.66 17.40 -15.64
CA ALA A 150 17.86 17.40 -16.46
C ALA A 150 17.54 17.37 -17.95
N ARG A 151 16.64 16.46 -18.35
CA ARG A 151 16.17 16.35 -19.74
C ARG A 151 15.58 17.66 -20.26
N HIS A 152 14.72 18.32 -19.49
CA HIS A 152 14.02 19.52 -19.98
C HIS A 152 14.87 20.79 -19.90
N SER A 153 15.74 20.91 -18.90
CA SER A 153 16.66 22.05 -18.78
C SER A 153 17.85 21.92 -19.76
N GLY A 154 18.36 20.70 -19.97
CA GLY A 154 19.64 20.44 -20.61
C GLY A 154 20.83 20.53 -19.64
N CYS A 155 20.60 20.83 -18.35
CA CYS A 155 21.65 20.92 -17.35
C CYS A 155 22.06 19.52 -16.84
N PRO A 156 23.35 19.29 -16.55
CA PRO A 156 23.80 18.02 -16.01
C PRO A 156 23.37 17.83 -14.55
N ILE A 157 23.13 16.56 -14.18
CA ILE A 157 22.93 16.15 -12.79
C ILE A 157 24.29 15.88 -12.18
N LEU A 158 24.58 16.54 -11.05
CA LEU A 158 25.82 16.40 -10.33
C LEU A 158 25.58 15.67 -8.98
N PRO A 159 26.03 14.42 -8.84
CA PRO A 159 25.91 13.67 -7.59
C PRO A 159 26.82 14.27 -6.50
N VAL A 160 26.27 14.61 -5.34
CA VAL A 160 27.01 15.19 -4.21
C VAL A 160 26.76 14.38 -2.94
N ALA A 161 27.81 14.14 -2.17
CA ALA A 161 27.73 13.54 -0.85
C ALA A 161 28.68 14.22 0.13
N ILE A 162 28.21 14.43 1.37
CA ILE A 162 29.00 14.97 2.46
C ILE A 162 28.85 14.04 3.67
N ALA A 163 29.98 13.60 4.22
CA ALA A 163 30.03 12.71 5.37
C ALA A 163 30.98 13.24 6.45
N THR A 164 30.75 12.82 7.70
CA THR A 164 31.63 13.14 8.82
C THR A 164 32.07 11.89 9.54
N SER A 165 33.32 11.89 10.07
CA SER A 165 33.88 10.77 10.83
C SER A 165 33.00 10.37 12.02
N ASN A 166 32.36 11.36 12.65
CA ASN A 166 31.41 11.16 13.73
C ASN A 166 30.02 11.70 13.35
N TYR A 167 29.00 10.86 13.51
CA TYR A 167 27.61 11.20 13.20
C TYR A 167 26.64 10.32 13.98
N ALA A 168 25.45 10.84 14.26
CA ALA A 168 24.32 10.07 14.73
C ALA A 168 23.35 9.82 13.56
N ALA A 169 22.81 8.61 13.44
CA ALA A 169 21.80 8.29 12.43
C ALA A 169 20.43 8.15 13.09
N ILE A 170 19.49 9.00 12.69
CA ILE A 170 18.10 8.93 13.15
C ILE A 170 17.46 7.69 12.54
N ASN A 171 16.64 6.99 13.32
CA ASN A 171 15.84 5.88 12.85
C ASN A 171 14.63 6.37 12.02
N SER A 172 14.93 6.93 10.84
CA SER A 172 13.98 7.38 9.82
C SER A 172 14.10 6.53 8.55
N TRP A 173 13.14 6.65 7.62
CA TRP A 173 13.14 5.91 6.35
C TRP A 173 14.43 6.12 5.54
N SER A 174 15.03 7.31 5.64
CA SER A 174 16.27 7.68 4.95
C SER A 174 17.53 7.58 5.80
N ARG A 175 17.43 7.09 7.06
CA ARG A 175 18.55 7.08 8.04
C ARG A 175 19.24 8.45 8.15
N MET A 176 18.44 9.51 8.33
CA MET A 176 18.95 10.88 8.33
C MET A 176 20.11 11.07 9.31
N THR A 177 21.23 11.61 8.83
CA THR A 177 22.44 11.79 9.63
C THR A 177 22.47 13.16 10.27
N ILE A 178 22.79 13.19 11.57
CA ILE A 178 23.17 14.38 12.32
C ILE A 178 24.70 14.32 12.46
N ASN A 179 25.39 15.13 11.67
CA ASN A 179 26.84 15.23 11.66
C ASN A 179 27.35 15.93 12.93
N LEU A 180 28.36 15.38 13.60
CA LEU A 180 28.83 15.87 14.90
C LEU A 180 30.10 16.74 14.76
N PRO A 181 30.31 17.72 15.66
CA PRO A 181 31.49 18.60 15.65
C PRO A 181 32.80 17.82 15.86
N PHE A 182 33.94 18.45 15.56
CA PHE A 182 35.28 17.86 15.69
C PHE A 182 35.54 16.63 14.82
N SER A 183 34.77 16.49 13.73
CA SER A 183 34.90 15.39 12.78
C SER A 183 35.86 15.70 11.64
N LYS A 184 36.40 14.66 10.99
CA LYS A 184 36.88 14.77 9.60
C LYS A 184 35.66 14.87 8.69
N ILE A 185 35.71 15.73 7.67
CA ILE A 185 34.60 15.97 6.74
C ILE A 185 35.05 15.59 5.34
N GLY A 186 34.38 14.62 4.73
CA GLY A 186 34.57 14.26 3.33
C GLY A 186 33.49 14.90 2.47
N VAL A 187 33.90 15.71 1.49
CA VAL A 187 33.03 16.35 0.50
C VAL A 187 33.34 15.75 -0.85
N VAL A 188 32.39 15.02 -1.43
CA VAL A 188 32.59 14.29 -2.69
C VAL A 188 31.57 14.72 -3.72
N VAL A 189 32.07 14.97 -4.92
CA VAL A 189 31.31 15.23 -6.13
C VAL A 189 31.58 14.10 -7.12
N GLY A 190 30.52 13.43 -7.56
CA GLY A 190 30.59 12.37 -8.56
C GLY A 190 30.60 12.91 -9.99
N GLU A 191 30.86 12.04 -10.96
CA GLU A 191 30.86 12.40 -12.38
C GLU A 191 29.47 12.87 -12.86
N PRO A 192 29.38 13.94 -13.67
CA PRO A 192 28.12 14.54 -14.12
C PRO A 192 27.34 13.61 -15.06
N ILE A 193 26.02 13.58 -14.91
CA ILE A 193 25.10 12.79 -15.73
C ILE A 193 24.36 13.72 -16.67
N PHE A 194 24.48 13.48 -17.97
CA PHE A 194 23.78 14.22 -19.01
C PHE A 194 22.58 13.41 -19.49
N VAL A 195 21.44 14.09 -19.67
CA VAL A 195 20.22 13.48 -20.17
C VAL A 195 19.80 14.20 -21.47
N PRO A 196 19.84 13.53 -22.63
CA PRO A 196 19.45 14.12 -23.90
C PRO A 196 18.00 14.63 -23.87
N ARG A 197 17.72 15.76 -24.54
CA ARG A 197 16.36 16.35 -24.58
C ARG A 197 15.33 15.43 -25.24
N ASP A 198 15.79 14.67 -26.23
CA ASP A 198 15.06 13.69 -27.02
C ASP A 198 15.05 12.27 -26.41
N ALA A 199 15.65 12.06 -25.24
CA ALA A 199 15.71 10.76 -24.57
C ALA A 199 14.32 10.11 -24.45
N ASP A 200 14.22 8.85 -24.86
CA ASP A 200 12.99 8.07 -24.75
C ASP A 200 12.78 7.56 -23.30
N LYS A 201 11.73 6.75 -23.08
CA LYS A 201 11.45 6.21 -21.73
C LYS A 201 12.57 5.29 -21.22
N ALA A 202 13.21 4.51 -22.10
CA ALA A 202 14.26 3.58 -21.71
C ALA A 202 15.54 4.33 -21.33
N ASN A 203 15.96 5.32 -22.12
CA ASN A 203 17.11 6.16 -21.80
C ASN A 203 16.90 7.00 -20.54
N CYS A 204 15.66 7.45 -20.29
CA CYS A 204 15.35 8.15 -19.05
C CYS A 204 15.47 7.21 -17.82
N GLU A 205 15.07 5.94 -17.94
CA GLU A 205 15.24 4.96 -16.86
C GLU A 205 16.72 4.60 -16.65
N GLU A 206 17.50 4.47 -17.72
CA GLU A 206 18.94 4.26 -17.64
C GLU A 206 19.64 5.43 -16.92
N ALA A 207 19.30 6.67 -17.28
CA ALA A 207 19.79 7.86 -16.58
C ALA A 207 19.36 7.86 -15.11
N ARG A 208 18.15 7.42 -14.78
CA ARG A 208 17.66 7.30 -13.40
C ARG A 208 18.53 6.32 -12.60
N LEU A 209 18.83 5.14 -13.17
CA LEU A 209 19.72 4.14 -12.57
C LEU A 209 21.15 4.68 -12.41
N ALA A 210 21.66 5.42 -13.38
CA ALA A 210 22.97 6.08 -13.29
C ALA A 210 23.02 7.09 -12.14
N VAL A 211 21.95 7.86 -11.92
CA VAL A 211 21.85 8.77 -10.76
C VAL A 211 21.96 8.00 -9.45
N GLU A 212 21.27 6.87 -9.31
CA GLU A 212 21.36 6.04 -8.10
C GLU A 212 22.76 5.51 -7.86
N GLN A 213 23.36 4.90 -8.89
CA GLN A 213 24.69 4.29 -8.81
C GLN A 213 25.74 5.33 -8.44
N ARG A 214 25.76 6.49 -9.12
CA ARG A 214 26.76 7.53 -8.87
C ARG A 214 26.57 8.23 -7.53
N LEU A 215 25.33 8.41 -7.06
CA LEU A 215 25.07 8.93 -5.72
C LEU A 215 25.47 7.95 -4.62
N ASN A 216 25.27 6.64 -4.83
CA ASN A 216 25.73 5.61 -3.91
C ASN A 216 27.26 5.57 -3.87
N ALA A 217 27.93 5.60 -5.03
CA ALA A 217 29.38 5.66 -5.12
C ALA A 217 29.96 6.93 -4.47
N ALA A 218 29.38 8.11 -4.75
CA ALA A 218 29.78 9.36 -4.12
C ALA A 218 29.60 9.31 -2.60
N THR A 219 28.52 8.68 -2.11
CA THR A 219 28.30 8.47 -0.69
C THR A 219 29.38 7.60 -0.07
N GLU A 220 29.60 6.41 -0.60
CA GLU A 220 30.62 5.50 -0.07
C GLU A 220 32.00 6.15 -0.06
N HIS A 221 32.32 6.90 -1.12
CA HIS A 221 33.55 7.65 -1.20
C HIS A 221 33.64 8.76 -0.13
N ALA A 222 32.57 9.52 0.10
CA ALA A 222 32.55 10.55 1.14
C ALA A 222 32.79 9.96 2.53
N TYR A 223 32.19 8.80 2.83
CA TYR A 223 32.41 8.08 4.09
C TYR A 223 33.84 7.55 4.22
N ARG A 224 34.40 7.00 3.13
CA ARG A 224 35.79 6.53 3.10
C ARG A 224 36.77 7.67 3.37
N VAL A 225 36.59 8.80 2.69
CA VAL A 225 37.41 10.02 2.86
C VAL A 225 37.25 10.62 4.26
N ALA A 226 36.04 10.58 4.82
CA ALA A 226 35.79 10.99 6.19
C ALA A 226 36.26 9.97 7.25
N GLU A 227 36.80 8.81 6.83
CA GLU A 227 37.17 7.69 7.70
C GLU A 227 36.01 7.22 8.62
N ALA A 228 34.82 7.14 8.05
CA ALA A 228 33.61 6.65 8.72
C ALA A 228 33.01 5.43 8.01
N ASP A 229 32.39 4.56 8.81
CA ASP A 229 31.57 3.46 8.31
C ASP A 229 30.18 3.98 7.85
N PRO A 230 29.78 3.78 6.58
CA PRO A 230 28.46 4.17 6.08
C PRO A 230 27.32 3.26 6.58
N ALA A 231 27.56 2.10 7.19
CA ALA A 231 26.52 1.14 7.56
C ALA A 231 25.41 1.74 8.45
N ARG A 232 25.74 2.72 9.30
CA ARG A 232 24.74 3.41 10.12
C ARG A 232 23.97 4.50 9.34
N ALA A 233 24.53 5.03 8.25
CA ALA A 233 23.92 6.04 7.38
C ALA A 233 23.20 5.45 6.16
N THR A 234 23.38 4.16 5.90
CA THR A 234 22.72 3.44 4.82
C THR A 234 21.50 2.70 5.38
N PRO A 235 20.28 2.99 4.90
CA PRO A 235 19.11 2.15 5.16
C PRO A 235 19.43 0.72 4.70
N PRO A 236 19.02 -0.32 5.45
CA PRO A 236 19.27 -1.69 5.03
C PRO A 236 18.73 -1.88 3.60
N ALA A 237 19.59 -2.35 2.70
CA ALA A 237 19.21 -2.62 1.33
C ALA A 237 18.03 -3.61 1.34
N SER A 238 17.00 -3.35 0.53
CA SER A 238 15.90 -4.30 0.32
C SER A 238 16.38 -5.65 -0.28
N SER A 239 17.67 -5.74 -0.66
CA SER A 239 18.29 -6.91 -1.28
C SER A 239 19.35 -7.64 -0.44
N SER A 240 19.82 -7.13 0.72
CA SER A 240 20.88 -7.81 1.52
C SER A 240 20.41 -8.30 2.90
N ALA A 241 19.13 -8.64 3.03
CA ALA A 241 18.52 -9.09 4.29
C ALA A 241 18.89 -10.54 4.72
N ALA A 242 19.91 -11.14 4.11
CA ALA A 242 20.19 -12.57 4.26
C ALA A 242 20.76 -13.00 5.62
N GLU A 243 21.15 -12.08 6.52
CA GLU A 243 21.98 -12.46 7.68
C GLU A 243 21.50 -11.97 9.05
N THR A 244 20.27 -11.47 9.21
CA THR A 244 19.78 -11.15 10.56
C THR A 244 19.05 -12.36 11.17
N PRO A 245 19.60 -13.04 12.20
CA PRO A 245 18.95 -14.18 12.82
C PRO A 245 17.59 -13.81 13.41
N ALA A 246 16.67 -14.78 13.44
CA ALA A 246 15.34 -14.56 14.00
C ALA A 246 15.46 -14.15 15.48
N VAL A 247 14.69 -13.16 15.89
CA VAL A 247 14.70 -12.70 17.29
C VAL A 247 14.06 -13.78 18.16
N ALA A 248 14.76 -14.21 19.21
CA ALA A 248 14.24 -15.21 20.15
C ALA A 248 12.94 -14.73 20.82
N PRO A 249 11.99 -15.63 21.12
CA PRO A 249 10.75 -15.25 21.79
C PRO A 249 11.02 -14.74 23.21
N GLY A 250 10.54 -13.55 23.52
CA GLY A 250 10.57 -13.02 24.89
C GLY A 250 9.43 -13.56 25.76
N PHE A 251 9.38 -13.13 27.02
CA PHE A 251 8.36 -13.52 27.99
C PHE A 251 6.93 -13.35 27.46
N THR A 252 6.62 -12.21 26.82
CA THR A 252 5.25 -11.91 26.35
C THR A 252 4.74 -12.86 25.28
N LEU A 253 5.56 -13.24 24.30
CA LEU A 253 5.19 -14.24 23.30
C LEU A 253 5.06 -15.62 23.96
N ASN A 254 6.00 -16.01 24.82
CA ASN A 254 5.92 -17.28 25.54
C ASN A 254 4.68 -17.39 26.45
N ALA A 255 4.27 -16.29 27.08
CA ALA A 255 3.04 -16.23 27.86
C ALA A 255 1.81 -16.44 26.98
N TYR A 256 1.73 -15.80 25.81
CA TYR A 256 0.67 -16.05 24.84
C TYR A 256 0.61 -17.53 24.44
N ARG A 257 1.76 -18.12 24.07
CA ARG A 257 1.87 -19.54 23.68
C ARG A 257 1.36 -20.47 24.78
N LYS A 258 1.81 -20.26 26.02
CA LYS A 258 1.35 -21.04 27.19
C LYS A 258 -0.15 -20.86 27.45
N LEU A 259 -0.69 -19.65 27.37
CA LEU A 259 -2.12 -19.40 27.56
C LEU A 259 -2.97 -20.12 26.50
N THR A 260 -2.56 -20.05 25.22
CA THR A 260 -3.26 -20.78 24.15
C THR A 260 -3.15 -22.29 24.31
N GLN A 261 -2.02 -22.80 24.82
CA GLN A 261 -1.83 -24.21 25.12
C GLN A 261 -2.74 -24.67 26.27
N LEU A 262 -2.88 -23.86 27.33
CA LEU A 262 -3.76 -24.14 28.47
C LEU A 262 -5.26 -24.03 28.10
N ALA A 263 -5.61 -23.27 27.07
CA ALA A 263 -6.98 -23.14 26.58
C ALA A 263 -7.47 -24.34 25.74
N VAL A 264 -6.57 -25.24 25.33
CA VAL A 264 -6.91 -26.37 24.45
C VAL A 264 -8.01 -27.32 24.97
N PRO A 265 -8.09 -27.67 26.27
CA PRO A 265 -9.20 -28.47 26.78
C PRO A 265 -10.58 -27.82 26.56
N ALA A 266 -10.66 -26.49 26.44
CA ALA A 266 -11.90 -25.77 26.15
C ALA A 266 -12.21 -25.67 24.65
N ALA A 267 -11.27 -26.00 23.76
CA ALA A 267 -11.45 -25.87 22.31
C ALA A 267 -12.64 -26.70 21.76
N PRO A 268 -12.88 -27.95 22.19
CA PRO A 268 -14.05 -28.72 21.76
C PRO A 268 -15.38 -28.04 22.07
N LEU A 269 -15.50 -27.37 23.21
CA LEU A 269 -16.71 -26.63 23.58
C LEU A 269 -16.91 -25.42 22.65
N ILE A 270 -15.83 -24.67 22.36
CA ILE A 270 -15.87 -23.51 21.46
C ILE A 270 -16.24 -23.92 20.04
N VAL A 271 -15.61 -24.97 19.50
CA VAL A 271 -15.90 -25.47 18.15
C VAL A 271 -17.33 -26.01 18.09
N SER A 272 -17.77 -26.81 19.06
CA SER A 272 -19.14 -27.32 19.12
C SER A 272 -20.19 -26.19 19.16
N TYR A 273 -19.92 -25.14 19.94
CA TYR A 273 -20.78 -23.95 19.96
C TYR A 273 -20.83 -23.26 18.59
N ARG A 274 -19.69 -23.12 17.90
CA ARG A 274 -19.64 -22.49 16.58
C ARG A 274 -20.31 -23.35 15.48
N VAL A 275 -20.20 -24.68 15.55
CA VAL A 275 -20.96 -25.63 14.71
C VAL A 275 -22.46 -25.39 14.86
N ARG A 276 -22.98 -25.31 16.11
CA ARG A 276 -24.40 -25.02 16.38
C ARG A 276 -24.86 -23.66 15.82
N LYS A 277 -23.93 -22.71 15.65
CA LYS A 277 -24.19 -21.40 15.04
C LYS A 277 -23.95 -21.36 13.52
N GLY A 278 -23.68 -22.49 12.88
CA GLY A 278 -23.39 -22.58 11.44
C GLY A 278 -22.08 -21.91 11.02
N LYS A 279 -21.18 -21.64 11.97
CA LYS A 279 -19.88 -20.97 11.74
C LYS A 279 -18.72 -21.93 11.54
N GLU A 280 -18.97 -23.23 11.62
CA GLU A 280 -18.03 -24.32 11.37
C GLU A 280 -18.73 -25.45 10.64
N ASP A 281 -17.98 -26.23 9.86
CA ASP A 281 -18.46 -27.45 9.23
C ASP A 281 -18.39 -28.61 10.25
N PRO A 282 -19.51 -29.28 10.58
CA PRO A 282 -19.54 -30.36 11.57
C PRO A 282 -18.69 -31.57 11.16
N VAL A 283 -18.64 -31.90 9.87
CA VAL A 283 -17.91 -33.08 9.36
C VAL A 283 -16.41 -32.84 9.42
N ARG A 284 -16.00 -31.59 9.21
CA ARG A 284 -14.59 -31.17 9.10
C ARG A 284 -14.07 -30.46 10.35
N ALA A 285 -14.83 -30.49 11.45
CA ALA A 285 -14.50 -29.76 12.68
C ALA A 285 -13.12 -30.14 13.26
N ASN A 286 -12.67 -31.39 13.05
CA ASN A 286 -11.38 -31.87 13.52
C ASN A 286 -10.19 -31.16 12.85
N GLU A 287 -10.37 -30.57 11.67
CA GLU A 287 -9.34 -29.77 11.00
C GLU A 287 -8.89 -28.59 11.87
N ARG A 288 -9.78 -28.07 12.73
CA ARG A 288 -9.48 -27.02 13.72
C ARG A 288 -8.47 -27.45 14.78
N TYR A 289 -8.28 -28.74 15.00
CA TYR A 289 -7.30 -29.29 15.94
C TYR A 289 -6.02 -29.75 15.21
N GLY A 290 -5.85 -29.38 13.94
CA GLY A 290 -4.74 -29.83 13.10
C GLY A 290 -4.87 -31.30 12.68
N GLN A 291 -6.08 -31.86 12.70
CA GLN A 291 -6.35 -33.25 12.32
C GLN A 291 -7.13 -33.28 11.01
N THR A 292 -6.56 -33.87 9.97
CA THR A 292 -7.19 -34.04 8.66
C THR A 292 -7.36 -35.53 8.35
N SER A 293 -8.39 -35.84 7.59
CA SER A 293 -8.62 -37.18 7.03
C SER A 293 -8.05 -37.34 5.63
N LEU A 294 -7.50 -36.27 5.04
CA LEU A 294 -6.87 -36.30 3.73
C LEU A 294 -5.42 -36.76 3.88
N ASP A 295 -4.96 -37.59 2.96
CA ASP A 295 -3.55 -37.94 2.89
C ASP A 295 -2.74 -36.81 2.26
N ARG A 296 -1.52 -36.58 2.78
CA ARG A 296 -0.57 -35.64 2.17
C ARG A 296 -0.03 -36.26 0.88
N PRO A 297 -0.25 -35.65 -0.31
CA PRO A 297 0.36 -36.13 -1.55
C PRO A 297 1.89 -36.13 -1.47
N GLU A 298 2.53 -36.97 -2.27
CA GLU A 298 3.99 -36.94 -2.41
C GLU A 298 4.47 -35.68 -3.14
N GLY A 299 5.76 -35.34 -2.95
CA GLY A 299 6.38 -34.20 -3.61
C GLY A 299 6.26 -32.88 -2.86
N LYS A 300 6.49 -31.78 -3.61
CA LYS A 300 6.52 -30.41 -3.11
C LYS A 300 5.12 -29.92 -2.77
N LEU A 301 4.97 -29.19 -1.67
CA LEU A 301 3.70 -28.61 -1.24
C LEU A 301 3.87 -27.14 -0.88
N ILE A 302 3.07 -26.27 -1.50
CA ILE A 302 2.96 -24.86 -1.11
C ILE A 302 1.67 -24.67 -0.34
N TRP A 303 1.80 -24.11 0.86
CA TRP A 303 0.66 -23.80 1.71
C TRP A 303 0.28 -22.32 1.59
N PHE A 304 -0.91 -22.04 1.09
CA PHE A 304 -1.56 -20.73 1.12
C PHE A 304 -2.53 -20.63 2.29
N HIS A 305 -2.53 -19.48 2.97
CA HIS A 305 -3.55 -19.16 3.96
C HIS A 305 -4.28 -17.85 3.60
N ALA A 306 -5.60 -17.94 3.46
CA ALA A 306 -6.50 -16.83 3.19
C ALA A 306 -7.78 -16.97 4.04
N ALA A 307 -7.94 -16.12 5.06
CA ALA A 307 -8.98 -16.28 6.07
C ALA A 307 -10.37 -15.88 5.59
N SER A 308 -10.45 -14.94 4.64
CA SER A 308 -11.69 -14.35 4.15
C SER A 308 -11.89 -14.52 2.63
N VAL A 309 -13.14 -14.37 2.18
CA VAL A 309 -13.54 -14.44 0.76
C VAL A 309 -12.71 -13.50 -0.12
N GLY A 310 -12.46 -12.27 0.36
CA GLY A 310 -11.68 -11.28 -0.38
C GLY A 310 -10.19 -11.63 -0.46
N GLU A 311 -9.64 -12.29 0.56
CA GLU A 311 -8.27 -12.80 0.52
C GLU A 311 -8.17 -14.02 -0.40
N THR A 312 -9.15 -14.94 -0.32
CA THR A 312 -9.20 -16.12 -1.19
C THR A 312 -9.23 -15.69 -2.65
N ASN A 313 -10.13 -14.76 -3.03
CA ASN A 313 -10.17 -14.22 -4.39
C ASN A 313 -8.87 -13.54 -4.83
N ALA A 314 -8.14 -12.91 -3.90
CA ALA A 314 -6.88 -12.26 -4.22
C ALA A 314 -5.72 -13.24 -4.48
N VAL A 315 -5.71 -14.42 -3.83
CA VAL A 315 -4.63 -15.41 -4.00
C VAL A 315 -4.91 -16.46 -5.06
N LEU A 316 -6.16 -16.70 -5.45
CA LEU A 316 -6.49 -17.71 -6.47
C LEU A 316 -5.70 -17.52 -7.79
N PRO A 317 -5.56 -16.30 -8.35
CA PRO A 317 -4.75 -16.10 -9.57
C PRO A 317 -3.27 -16.45 -9.36
N VAL A 318 -2.71 -16.10 -8.19
CA VAL A 318 -1.33 -16.45 -7.82
C VAL A 318 -1.17 -17.97 -7.78
N MET A 319 -2.11 -18.68 -7.14
CA MET A 319 -2.11 -20.14 -7.06
C MET A 319 -2.22 -20.80 -8.43
N GLN A 320 -3.11 -20.30 -9.30
CA GLN A 320 -3.32 -20.84 -10.64
C GLN A 320 -2.07 -20.69 -11.50
N MET A 321 -1.44 -19.51 -11.49
CA MET A 321 -0.22 -19.27 -12.26
C MET A 321 0.94 -20.11 -11.73
N LEU A 322 1.10 -20.24 -10.41
CA LEU A 322 2.12 -21.12 -9.83
C LEU A 322 1.87 -22.59 -10.13
N LYS A 323 0.60 -23.03 -10.14
CA LYS A 323 0.26 -24.41 -10.50
C LYS A 323 0.53 -24.70 -11.98
N ALA A 324 0.25 -23.73 -12.85
CA ALA A 324 0.57 -23.84 -14.27
C ALA A 324 2.09 -23.88 -14.50
N ALA A 325 2.87 -23.09 -13.77
CA ALA A 325 4.33 -23.06 -13.88
C ALA A 325 5.00 -24.28 -13.23
N HIS A 326 4.40 -24.86 -12.18
CA HIS A 326 4.89 -26.02 -11.44
C HIS A 326 3.81 -27.10 -11.30
N PRO A 327 3.47 -27.84 -12.37
CA PRO A 327 2.39 -28.83 -12.38
C PRO A 327 2.55 -29.95 -11.34
N GLU A 328 3.78 -30.27 -10.96
CA GLU A 328 4.13 -31.30 -9.97
C GLU A 328 3.94 -30.83 -8.51
N THR A 329 3.78 -29.53 -8.28
CA THR A 329 3.64 -28.96 -6.94
C THR A 329 2.18 -29.05 -6.47
N THR A 330 2.00 -29.52 -5.24
CA THR A 330 0.70 -29.57 -4.57
C THR A 330 0.37 -28.21 -3.97
N MET A 331 -0.81 -27.67 -4.27
CA MET A 331 -1.32 -26.44 -3.64
C MET A 331 -2.24 -26.80 -2.48
N LEU A 332 -1.93 -26.34 -1.28
CA LEU A 332 -2.79 -26.45 -0.10
C LEU A 332 -3.33 -25.06 0.25
N LEU A 333 -4.66 -24.88 0.24
CA LEU A 333 -5.31 -23.65 0.65
C LEU A 333 -6.00 -23.85 2.00
N THR A 334 -5.66 -23.02 2.98
CA THR A 334 -6.39 -22.95 4.24
C THR A 334 -7.25 -21.70 4.39
N THR A 335 -8.49 -21.89 4.85
CA THR A 335 -9.41 -20.77 5.13
C THR A 335 -9.98 -20.81 6.55
N GLY A 336 -10.49 -19.67 7.01
CA GLY A 336 -11.01 -19.49 8.37
C GLY A 336 -12.53 -19.62 8.48
N THR A 337 -13.27 -19.56 7.38
CA THR A 337 -14.75 -19.38 7.39
C THR A 337 -15.44 -20.32 6.42
N VAL A 338 -16.66 -20.77 6.76
CA VAL A 338 -17.48 -21.64 5.90
C VAL A 338 -17.73 -21.02 4.52
N THR A 339 -17.94 -19.70 4.45
CA THR A 339 -18.13 -18.98 3.19
C THR A 339 -16.89 -19.05 2.29
N SER A 340 -15.69 -18.88 2.86
CA SER A 340 -14.45 -18.97 2.09
C SER A 340 -14.15 -20.42 1.66
N ALA A 341 -14.52 -21.40 2.49
CA ALA A 341 -14.41 -22.82 2.12
C ALA A 341 -15.35 -23.19 0.96
N LYS A 342 -16.58 -22.66 0.92
CA LYS A 342 -17.49 -22.83 -0.23
C LYS A 342 -16.91 -22.22 -1.51
N LEU A 343 -16.35 -21.01 -1.42
CA LEU A 343 -15.66 -20.38 -2.54
C LEU A 343 -14.45 -21.20 -3.02
N ALA A 344 -13.62 -21.68 -2.09
CA ALA A 344 -12.48 -22.53 -2.41
C ALA A 344 -12.91 -23.84 -3.09
N LYS A 345 -14.00 -24.47 -2.63
CA LYS A 345 -14.57 -25.66 -3.29
C LYS A 345 -15.03 -25.34 -4.72
N LEU A 346 -15.63 -24.18 -4.96
CA LEU A 346 -16.12 -23.79 -6.28
C LEU A 346 -14.97 -23.43 -7.24
N ARG A 347 -13.93 -22.76 -6.77
CA ARG A 347 -12.91 -22.13 -7.64
C ARG A 347 -11.53 -22.78 -7.60
N ALA A 348 -11.24 -23.62 -6.62
CA ALA A 348 -9.90 -24.18 -6.41
C ALA A 348 -9.86 -25.72 -6.37
N ALA A 349 -11.01 -26.40 -6.32
CA ALA A 349 -11.07 -27.86 -6.12
C ALA A 349 -10.33 -28.68 -7.20
N GLU A 350 -10.21 -28.15 -8.41
CA GLU A 350 -9.52 -28.82 -9.52
C GLU A 350 -7.99 -28.80 -9.37
N PHE A 351 -7.43 -27.85 -8.62
CA PHE A 351 -5.97 -27.63 -8.60
C PHE A 351 -5.37 -27.46 -7.20
N ALA A 352 -6.18 -27.39 -6.15
CA ALA A 352 -5.74 -27.22 -4.78
C ALA A 352 -6.55 -28.06 -3.80
N ILE A 353 -5.86 -28.58 -2.79
CA ILE A 353 -6.48 -29.20 -1.62
C ILE A 353 -6.93 -28.06 -0.69
N HIS A 354 -8.15 -28.14 -0.19
CA HIS A 354 -8.64 -27.19 0.81
C HIS A 354 -8.74 -27.82 2.20
N GLN A 355 -8.27 -27.11 3.24
CA GLN A 355 -8.50 -27.43 4.65
C GLN A 355 -8.90 -26.19 5.46
N TYR A 356 -9.67 -26.32 6.54
CA TYR A 356 -9.76 -25.26 7.53
C TYR A 356 -8.43 -25.08 8.27
N VAL A 357 -8.06 -23.82 8.53
CA VAL A 357 -6.89 -23.49 9.34
C VAL A 357 -7.09 -24.00 10.79
N PRO A 358 -6.04 -24.58 11.43
CA PRO A 358 -6.11 -24.96 12.83
C PRO A 358 -6.35 -23.74 13.74
N LEU A 359 -6.86 -23.99 14.95
CA LEU A 359 -6.85 -22.98 16.01
C LEU A 359 -5.41 -22.65 16.39
N ASP A 360 -5.15 -21.38 16.70
CA ASP A 360 -3.80 -20.87 16.99
C ASP A 360 -3.29 -21.31 18.36
N ALA A 361 -2.98 -22.60 18.49
CA ALA A 361 -2.35 -23.21 19.65
C ALA A 361 -1.16 -24.08 19.20
N PRO A 362 -0.06 -24.11 19.97
CA PRO A 362 1.17 -24.81 19.59
C PRO A 362 0.94 -26.26 19.13
N GLN A 363 0.16 -27.04 19.89
CA GLN A 363 -0.08 -28.45 19.60
C GLN A 363 -0.89 -28.69 18.32
N TYR A 364 -1.80 -27.80 17.96
CA TYR A 364 -2.63 -27.94 16.77
C TYR A 364 -1.86 -27.53 15.52
N MET A 365 -1.07 -26.45 15.61
CA MET A 365 -0.18 -26.06 14.53
C MET A 365 0.91 -27.09 14.30
N ALA A 366 1.52 -27.65 15.36
CA ALA A 366 2.51 -28.72 15.24
C ALA A 366 1.94 -29.96 14.53
N ARG A 367 0.70 -30.39 14.85
CA ARG A 367 0.03 -31.50 14.17
C ARG A 367 -0.21 -31.22 12.68
N PHE A 368 -0.69 -30.02 12.37
CA PHE A 368 -0.91 -29.57 11.00
C PHE A 368 0.39 -29.59 10.18
N LEU A 369 1.47 -29.02 10.72
CA LEU A 369 2.78 -28.96 10.06
C LEU A 369 3.42 -30.34 9.93
N ALA A 370 3.31 -31.19 10.95
CA ALA A 370 3.81 -32.56 10.92
C ALA A 370 3.12 -33.42 9.85
N HIS A 371 1.82 -33.21 9.63
CA HIS A 371 1.07 -33.90 8.58
C HIS A 371 1.42 -33.34 7.20
N TRP A 372 1.22 -32.04 6.97
CA TRP A 372 1.30 -31.44 5.63
C TRP A 372 2.72 -31.18 5.14
N ARG A 373 3.68 -30.95 6.05
CA ARG A 373 5.09 -30.69 5.73
C ARG A 373 5.28 -29.78 4.50
N PRO A 374 4.78 -28.51 4.56
CA PRO A 374 4.88 -27.58 3.44
C PRO A 374 6.33 -27.16 3.19
N ASP A 375 6.69 -26.98 1.92
CA ASP A 375 7.99 -26.44 1.50
C ASP A 375 8.05 -24.92 1.55
N LEU A 376 6.87 -24.26 1.49
CA LEU A 376 6.69 -22.82 1.53
C LEU A 376 5.31 -22.47 2.11
N ALA A 377 5.26 -21.47 2.98
CA ALA A 377 4.02 -20.92 3.54
C ALA A 377 3.78 -19.49 3.04
N LEU A 378 2.60 -19.25 2.46
CA LEU A 378 2.17 -18.00 1.88
C LEU A 378 0.93 -17.48 2.65
N LEU A 379 1.16 -16.53 3.55
CA LEU A 379 0.10 -15.91 4.35
C LEU A 379 -0.46 -14.69 3.62
N THR A 380 -1.74 -14.37 3.77
CA THR A 380 -2.38 -13.27 3.02
C THR A 380 -2.73 -12.08 3.92
N GLU A 381 -2.49 -10.86 3.42
CA GLU A 381 -2.87 -9.58 4.02
C GLU A 381 -2.37 -9.32 5.46
N SER A 382 -3.20 -9.67 6.45
CA SER A 382 -3.04 -9.33 7.87
C SER A 382 -3.12 -10.57 8.76
N GLU A 383 -3.00 -11.78 8.20
CA GLU A 383 -3.06 -13.06 8.92
C GLU A 383 -1.80 -13.31 9.75
N ILE A 384 -1.62 -12.50 10.80
CA ILE A 384 -0.46 -12.47 11.68
C ILE A 384 -0.85 -13.16 13.00
N TRP A 385 -0.81 -14.49 12.98
CA TRP A 385 -1.17 -15.34 14.12
C TRP A 385 0.11 -15.83 14.83
N PRO A 386 0.26 -15.59 16.15
CA PRO A 386 1.53 -15.86 16.81
C PRO A 386 1.99 -17.31 16.77
N ASN A 387 1.13 -18.30 17.07
CA ASN A 387 1.56 -19.70 17.03
C ASN A 387 1.72 -20.18 15.59
N LEU A 388 0.85 -19.78 14.67
CA LEU A 388 0.97 -20.10 13.26
C LEU A 388 2.33 -19.68 12.70
N ILE A 389 2.72 -18.42 12.87
CA ILE A 389 4.00 -17.91 12.37
C ILE A 389 5.17 -18.57 13.11
N TYR A 390 5.07 -18.67 14.43
CA TYR A 390 6.16 -19.20 15.24
C TYR A 390 6.40 -20.68 14.93
N GLU A 391 5.40 -21.54 15.07
CA GLU A 391 5.54 -22.98 14.84
C GLU A 391 5.94 -23.29 13.39
N THR A 392 5.44 -22.55 12.40
CA THR A 392 5.83 -22.73 10.98
C THR A 392 7.32 -22.46 10.77
N ALA A 393 7.83 -21.38 11.36
CA ALA A 393 9.26 -21.05 11.28
C ALA A 393 10.15 -22.05 12.03
N GLU A 394 9.74 -22.50 13.22
CA GLU A 394 10.50 -23.52 13.97
C GLU A 394 10.48 -24.89 13.28
N PHE A 395 9.43 -25.19 12.50
CA PHE A 395 9.38 -26.37 11.64
C PHE A 395 10.30 -26.25 10.41
N GLY A 396 10.98 -25.11 10.22
CA GLY A 396 11.90 -24.87 9.11
C GLY A 396 11.23 -24.47 7.79
N VAL A 397 9.95 -24.09 7.83
CA VAL A 397 9.19 -23.69 6.64
C VAL A 397 9.36 -22.18 6.42
N PRO A 398 9.83 -21.74 5.23
CA PRO A 398 9.92 -20.32 4.90
C PRO A 398 8.52 -19.69 4.80
N ILE A 399 8.39 -18.46 5.30
CA ILE A 399 7.12 -17.74 5.34
C ILE A 399 7.21 -16.47 4.50
N VAL A 400 6.26 -16.30 3.58
CA VAL A 400 6.05 -15.07 2.81
C VAL A 400 4.67 -14.50 3.15
N LEU A 401 4.59 -13.19 3.35
CA LEU A 401 3.32 -12.49 3.53
C LEU A 401 2.92 -11.80 2.22
N LEU A 402 1.90 -12.32 1.54
CA LEU A 402 1.31 -11.80 0.32
C LEU A 402 0.36 -10.63 0.60
N ASN A 403 0.32 -9.67 -0.33
CA ASN A 403 -0.58 -8.51 -0.28
C ASN A 403 -0.56 -7.80 1.09
N GLY A 404 0.60 -7.77 1.73
CA GLY A 404 0.78 -7.39 3.12
C GLY A 404 0.20 -6.01 3.40
N ARG A 405 -0.79 -5.96 4.30
CA ARG A 405 -1.44 -4.71 4.67
C ARG A 405 -1.70 -4.62 6.15
N MET A 406 -1.79 -3.40 6.66
CA MET A 406 -2.05 -3.15 8.07
C MET A 406 -2.61 -1.75 8.29
N SER A 407 -3.73 -1.67 9.03
CA SER A 407 -4.30 -0.39 9.44
C SER A 407 -3.34 0.41 10.32
N ARG A 408 -3.50 1.74 10.36
CA ARG A 408 -2.70 2.61 11.25
C ARG A 408 -2.85 2.22 12.73
N ARG A 409 -4.04 1.78 13.13
CA ARG A 409 -4.35 1.33 14.49
C ARG A 409 -3.60 0.04 14.81
N SER A 410 -3.66 -0.95 13.91
CA SER A 410 -2.95 -2.23 14.07
C SER A 410 -1.44 -2.03 14.13
N PHE A 411 -0.89 -1.18 13.25
CA PHE A 411 0.54 -0.86 13.26
C PHE A 411 1.01 -0.26 14.59
N ARG A 412 0.25 0.69 15.16
CA ARG A 412 0.57 1.26 16.48
C ARG A 412 0.56 0.21 17.59
N ARG A 413 -0.40 -0.71 17.56
CA ARG A 413 -0.53 -1.79 18.55
C ARG A 413 0.63 -2.78 18.48
N TRP A 414 1.05 -3.16 17.28
CA TRP A 414 2.22 -4.02 17.07
C TRP A 414 3.51 -3.31 17.49
N ARG A 415 3.68 -2.04 17.07
CA ARG A 415 4.85 -1.24 17.40
C ARG A 415 5.01 -1.00 18.91
N SER A 416 3.92 -0.89 19.66
CA SER A 416 3.96 -0.75 21.12
C SER A 416 4.28 -2.05 21.86
N ARG A 417 4.37 -3.20 21.17
CA ARG A 417 4.64 -4.52 21.75
C ARG A 417 5.82 -5.20 21.06
N PRO A 418 7.04 -4.62 21.14
CA PRO A 418 8.20 -5.14 20.43
C PRO A 418 8.57 -6.57 20.83
N GLY A 419 8.27 -6.98 22.07
CA GLY A 419 8.50 -8.35 22.56
C GLY A 419 7.62 -9.44 21.93
N ILE A 420 6.56 -9.05 21.22
CA ILE A 420 5.75 -9.96 20.39
C ILE A 420 6.01 -9.69 18.91
N ALA A 421 6.03 -8.41 18.51
CA ALA A 421 6.23 -8.03 17.12
C ALA A 421 7.57 -8.54 16.56
N ARG A 422 8.70 -8.16 17.17
CA ARG A 422 10.02 -8.49 16.59
C ARG A 422 10.24 -10.00 16.43
N PRO A 423 9.95 -10.86 17.43
CA PRO A 423 10.08 -12.30 17.26
C PRO A 423 9.22 -12.85 16.11
N LEU A 424 7.98 -12.37 15.93
CA LEU A 424 7.11 -12.85 14.86
C LEU A 424 7.50 -12.32 13.48
N PHE A 425 7.62 -11.00 13.32
CA PHE A 425 7.91 -10.42 12.00
C PHE A 425 9.31 -10.79 11.50
N SER A 426 10.29 -11.00 12.40
CA SER A 426 11.63 -11.47 12.01
C SER A 426 11.67 -12.88 11.44
N ARG A 427 10.58 -13.65 11.58
CA ARG A 427 10.43 -15.00 10.99
C ARG A 427 9.77 -14.98 9.61
N ILE A 428 9.24 -13.83 9.18
CA ILE A 428 8.73 -13.65 7.83
C ILE A 428 9.92 -13.29 6.95
N GLU A 429 10.17 -14.12 5.94
CA GLU A 429 11.32 -14.00 5.06
C GLU A 429 11.19 -12.79 4.14
N VAL A 430 10.01 -12.64 3.52
CA VAL A 430 9.65 -11.42 2.78
C VAL A 430 8.18 -11.08 2.98
N VAL A 431 7.92 -9.78 3.11
CA VAL A 431 6.58 -9.21 3.04
C VAL A 431 6.39 -8.54 1.68
N LEU A 432 5.49 -9.07 0.86
CA LEU A 432 5.07 -8.47 -0.40
C LEU A 432 3.89 -7.54 -0.11
N ALA A 433 4.19 -6.27 0.17
CA ALA A 433 3.24 -5.27 0.64
C ALA A 433 2.51 -4.56 -0.52
N GLN A 434 1.33 -4.01 -0.21
CA GLN A 434 0.51 -3.32 -1.23
C GLN A 434 1.13 -2.01 -1.72
N ASN A 435 1.95 -1.37 -0.90
CA ASN A 435 2.64 -0.12 -1.22
C ASN A 435 3.84 0.10 -0.30
N GLU A 436 4.61 1.13 -0.62
CA GLU A 436 5.85 1.48 0.06
C GLU A 436 5.64 1.80 1.55
N LEU A 437 4.58 2.53 1.88
CA LEU A 437 4.26 2.89 3.26
C LEU A 437 3.99 1.63 4.11
N LEU A 438 3.31 0.64 3.54
CA LEU A 438 3.05 -0.63 4.21
C LEU A 438 4.33 -1.46 4.33
N ALA A 439 5.15 -1.55 3.28
CA ALA A 439 6.44 -2.23 3.33
C ALA A 439 7.31 -1.70 4.48
N GLN A 440 7.44 -0.37 4.57
CA GLN A 440 8.19 0.30 5.64
C GLN A 440 7.63 0.01 7.04
N ARG A 441 6.30 -0.09 7.17
CA ARG A 441 5.68 -0.47 8.46
C ARG A 441 6.08 -1.86 8.87
N PHE A 442 6.08 -2.84 7.96
CA PHE A 442 6.50 -4.20 8.28
C PHE A 442 7.98 -4.26 8.68
N ILE A 443 8.86 -3.54 7.98
CA ILE A 443 10.28 -3.41 8.38
C ILE A 443 10.39 -2.84 9.81
N GLN A 444 9.64 -1.78 10.14
CA GLN A 444 9.64 -1.19 11.50
C GLN A 444 9.14 -2.16 12.58
N LEU A 445 8.33 -3.16 12.24
CA LEU A 445 7.87 -4.19 13.16
C LEU A 445 8.85 -5.35 13.32
N GLY A 446 9.88 -5.43 12.48
CA GLY A 446 10.94 -6.44 12.52
C GLY A 446 10.98 -7.39 11.34
N ALA A 447 10.22 -7.15 10.26
CA ALA A 447 10.32 -7.95 9.04
C ALA A 447 11.73 -7.80 8.43
N ARG A 448 12.31 -8.92 7.98
CA ARG A 448 13.65 -8.95 7.39
C ARG A 448 13.70 -8.19 6.07
N ARG A 449 12.72 -8.48 5.21
CA ARG A 449 12.55 -7.88 3.90
C ARG A 449 11.09 -7.52 3.67
N ALA A 450 10.85 -6.38 3.04
CA ALA A 450 9.52 -6.00 2.58
C ALA A 450 9.64 -5.28 1.25
N VAL A 451 8.82 -5.68 0.28
CA VAL A 451 8.82 -5.16 -1.09
C VAL A 451 7.42 -4.67 -1.42
N ALA A 452 7.31 -3.46 -1.96
CA ALA A 452 6.04 -2.95 -2.45
C ALA A 452 5.76 -3.52 -3.85
N VAL A 453 4.88 -4.51 -3.93
CA VAL A 453 4.50 -5.16 -5.20
C VAL A 453 3.18 -4.66 -5.76
N GLY A 454 2.38 -3.93 -4.99
CA GLY A 454 1.05 -3.48 -5.39
C GLY A 454 -0.06 -4.34 -4.78
N ASN A 455 -1.31 -4.01 -5.08
CA ASN A 455 -2.47 -4.65 -4.47
C ASN A 455 -3.04 -5.76 -5.36
N LEU A 456 -2.88 -7.03 -4.94
CA LEU A 456 -3.39 -8.20 -5.68
C LEU A 456 -4.91 -8.16 -5.97
N LYS A 457 -5.69 -7.41 -5.19
CA LYS A 457 -7.14 -7.26 -5.45
C LYS A 457 -7.44 -6.55 -6.76
N ILE A 458 -6.50 -5.74 -7.27
CA ILE A 458 -6.64 -5.03 -8.53
C ILE A 458 -6.49 -5.99 -9.70
N ASP A 459 -5.64 -7.01 -9.58
CA ASP A 459 -5.43 -8.03 -10.63
C ASP A 459 -6.38 -9.24 -10.46
N ALA A 460 -7.06 -9.35 -9.31
CA ALA A 460 -8.03 -10.42 -9.07
C ALA A 460 -9.19 -10.36 -10.08
N PRO A 461 -9.69 -11.51 -10.58
CA PRO A 461 -10.82 -11.53 -11.51
C PRO A 461 -12.06 -10.86 -10.89
N PRO A 462 -12.98 -10.34 -11.71
CA PRO A 462 -14.25 -9.81 -11.21
C PRO A 462 -14.97 -10.87 -10.36
N PRO A 463 -15.80 -10.43 -9.40
CA PRO A 463 -16.57 -11.37 -8.60
C PRO A 463 -17.52 -12.17 -9.52
N PRO A 464 -17.65 -13.49 -9.31
CA PRO A 464 -18.52 -14.30 -10.14
C PRO A 464 -19.99 -13.95 -9.90
N TYR A 465 -20.82 -14.19 -10.90
CA TYR A 465 -22.27 -14.10 -10.84
C TYR A 465 -22.90 -15.12 -11.79
N ASP A 466 -24.16 -15.48 -11.56
CA ASP A 466 -24.91 -16.38 -12.43
C ASP A 466 -25.46 -15.62 -13.65
N ASN A 467 -25.11 -16.07 -14.85
CA ASN A 467 -25.54 -15.44 -16.10
C ASN A 467 -27.04 -15.62 -16.38
N GLY A 468 -27.62 -16.75 -15.99
CA GLY A 468 -29.04 -17.01 -16.15
C GLY A 468 -29.86 -16.10 -15.25
N GLU A 469 -29.42 -15.92 -14.01
CA GLU A 469 -30.07 -15.00 -13.08
C GLU A 469 -29.90 -13.53 -13.49
N LEU A 470 -28.73 -13.16 -14.01
CA LEU A 470 -28.51 -11.82 -14.57
C LEU A 470 -29.50 -11.54 -15.70
N GLU A 471 -29.71 -12.48 -16.62
CA GLU A 471 -30.63 -12.32 -17.73
C GLU A 471 -32.09 -12.25 -17.27
N GLN A 472 -32.48 -13.07 -16.28
CA GLN A 472 -33.81 -13.00 -15.68
C GLN A 472 -34.08 -11.63 -15.04
N LEU A 473 -33.13 -11.11 -14.25
CA LEU A 473 -33.28 -9.78 -13.65
C LEU A 473 -33.27 -8.68 -14.70
N ARG A 474 -32.43 -8.77 -15.75
CA ARG A 474 -32.45 -7.82 -16.87
C ARG A 474 -33.79 -7.78 -17.58
N GLN A 475 -34.44 -8.93 -17.76
CA GLN A 475 -35.78 -9.00 -18.35
C GLN A 475 -36.84 -8.38 -17.45
N CYS A 476 -36.81 -8.66 -16.14
CA CYS A 476 -37.73 -8.05 -15.17
C CYS A 476 -37.55 -6.53 -15.07
N LEU A 477 -36.32 -6.05 -15.22
CA LEU A 477 -35.94 -4.64 -15.09
C LEU A 477 -35.83 -3.90 -16.43
N LYS A 478 -36.34 -4.51 -17.51
CA LYS A 478 -36.19 -3.97 -18.86
C LYS A 478 -36.75 -2.55 -18.95
N GLY A 479 -35.94 -1.63 -19.47
CA GLY A 479 -36.32 -0.23 -19.66
C GLY A 479 -36.22 0.64 -18.40
N ARG A 480 -35.74 0.10 -17.28
CA ARG A 480 -35.52 0.85 -16.03
C ARG A 480 -34.06 1.28 -15.88
N ARG A 481 -33.84 2.47 -15.33
CA ARG A 481 -32.52 2.87 -14.81
C ARG A 481 -32.24 2.14 -13.50
N ILE A 482 -31.07 1.52 -13.38
CA ILE A 482 -30.70 0.73 -12.19
C ILE A 482 -29.52 1.39 -11.49
N PHE A 483 -29.71 1.83 -10.25
CA PHE A 483 -28.64 2.37 -9.43
C PHE A 483 -28.36 1.45 -8.24
N VAL A 484 -27.09 1.13 -7.96
CA VAL A 484 -26.72 0.23 -6.86
C VAL A 484 -26.07 1.01 -5.72
N ALA A 485 -26.56 0.84 -4.50
CA ALA A 485 -25.90 1.24 -3.27
C ALA A 485 -25.31 -0.01 -2.58
N ALA A 486 -24.03 -0.24 -2.76
CA ALA A 486 -23.35 -1.46 -2.35
C ALA A 486 -22.66 -1.33 -0.99
N SER A 487 -22.79 -2.38 -0.17
CA SER A 487 -22.20 -2.50 1.16
C SER A 487 -22.54 -1.32 2.09
N THR A 488 -23.80 -0.90 2.13
CA THR A 488 -24.30 0.19 2.97
C THR A 488 -24.21 -0.14 4.47
N HIS A 489 -23.96 0.90 5.26
CA HIS A 489 -23.94 0.87 6.73
C HIS A 489 -25.11 1.65 7.33
N PRO A 490 -25.46 1.45 8.62
CA PRO A 490 -26.46 2.27 9.29
C PRO A 490 -26.20 3.76 9.11
N GLY A 491 -27.23 4.51 8.70
CA GLY A 491 -27.16 5.92 8.35
C GLY A 491 -26.95 6.20 6.86
N GLU A 492 -26.49 5.22 6.07
CA GLU A 492 -26.34 5.39 4.61
C GLU A 492 -27.58 4.92 3.84
N ASP A 493 -28.33 3.96 4.38
CA ASP A 493 -29.57 3.47 3.76
C ASP A 493 -30.61 4.60 3.65
N GLU A 494 -30.70 5.44 4.69
CA GLU A 494 -31.55 6.63 4.73
C GLU A 494 -31.09 7.69 3.73
N VAL A 495 -29.76 7.90 3.61
CA VAL A 495 -29.19 8.84 2.63
C VAL A 495 -29.53 8.42 1.21
N VAL A 496 -29.45 7.12 0.92
CA VAL A 496 -29.79 6.55 -0.39
C VAL A 496 -31.30 6.66 -0.64
N ALA A 497 -32.14 6.42 0.36
CA ALA A 497 -33.59 6.54 0.26
C ALA A 497 -34.03 7.98 -0.05
N GLU A 498 -33.50 8.95 0.68
CA GLU A 498 -33.78 10.37 0.46
C GLU A 498 -33.29 10.85 -0.91
N ALA A 499 -32.13 10.36 -1.37
CA ALA A 499 -31.65 10.63 -2.72
C ALA A 499 -32.59 10.05 -3.78
N HIS A 500 -33.07 8.81 -3.61
CA HIS A 500 -34.02 8.17 -4.51
C HIS A 500 -35.34 8.96 -4.60
N GLN A 501 -35.91 9.38 -3.46
CA GLN A 501 -37.14 10.18 -3.45
C GLN A 501 -36.99 11.49 -4.23
N LYS A 502 -35.84 12.17 -4.12
CA LYS A 502 -35.55 13.40 -4.88
C LYS A 502 -35.39 13.12 -6.39
N LEU A 503 -34.90 11.95 -6.75
CA LEU A 503 -34.70 11.52 -8.15
C LEU A 503 -35.97 11.06 -8.83
N ARG A 504 -36.95 10.57 -8.07
CA ARG A 504 -38.23 10.07 -8.59
C ARG A 504 -38.98 11.08 -9.46
N ALA A 505 -38.81 12.38 -9.17
CA ALA A 505 -39.39 13.47 -9.96
C ALA A 505 -38.78 13.58 -11.36
N ASP A 506 -37.50 13.22 -11.52
CA ASP A 506 -36.76 13.30 -12.78
C ASP A 506 -36.75 11.96 -13.53
N PHE A 507 -36.73 10.85 -12.78
CA PHE A 507 -36.65 9.47 -13.30
C PHE A 507 -37.68 8.58 -12.60
N GLY A 508 -38.90 8.56 -13.12
CA GLY A 508 -39.97 7.68 -12.60
C GLY A 508 -39.69 6.19 -12.84
N ASP A 509 -38.78 5.85 -13.73
CA ASP A 509 -38.36 4.48 -14.07
C ASP A 509 -37.17 3.98 -13.22
N LEU A 510 -36.58 4.83 -12.36
CA LEU A 510 -35.41 4.49 -11.54
C LEU A 510 -35.75 3.38 -10.54
N LEU A 511 -34.92 2.34 -10.48
CA LEU A 511 -34.86 1.37 -9.39
C LEU A 511 -33.53 1.55 -8.65
N THR A 512 -33.59 1.70 -7.32
CA THR A 512 -32.37 1.64 -6.49
C THR A 512 -32.25 0.28 -5.83
N ILE A 513 -31.11 -0.39 -6.04
CA ILE A 513 -30.77 -1.63 -5.36
C ILE A 513 -29.91 -1.31 -4.14
N ILE A 514 -30.34 -1.71 -2.94
CA ILE A 514 -29.56 -1.55 -1.71
C ILE A 514 -28.99 -2.90 -1.30
N VAL A 515 -27.66 -3.02 -1.29
CA VAL A 515 -26.95 -4.22 -0.84
C VAL A 515 -26.33 -3.92 0.52
N PRO A 516 -26.97 -4.27 1.66
CA PRO A 516 -26.44 -3.97 2.97
C PRO A 516 -25.13 -4.72 3.24
N ARG A 517 -24.19 -4.08 3.97
CA ARG A 517 -22.96 -4.76 4.41
C ARG A 517 -23.24 -5.98 5.29
N HIS A 518 -24.37 -5.93 6.00
CA HIS A 518 -24.85 -6.90 6.96
C HIS A 518 -26.25 -7.35 6.52
N PRO A 519 -26.37 -8.49 5.81
CA PRO A 519 -27.63 -8.99 5.25
C PRO A 519 -28.77 -9.08 6.27
N GLU A 520 -28.46 -9.39 7.53
CA GLU A 520 -29.43 -9.46 8.62
C GLU A 520 -30.22 -8.16 8.84
N ARG A 521 -29.74 -7.03 8.32
CA ARG A 521 -30.42 -5.72 8.39
C ARG A 521 -31.56 -5.56 7.38
N GLY A 522 -31.77 -6.50 6.46
CA GLY A 522 -32.74 -6.36 5.37
C GLY A 522 -34.15 -5.98 5.84
N GLY A 523 -34.63 -6.59 6.92
CA GLY A 523 -35.95 -6.28 7.49
C GLY A 523 -36.04 -4.90 8.15
N ASP A 524 -34.99 -4.48 8.86
CA ASP A 524 -34.92 -3.14 9.47
C ASP A 524 -34.91 -2.06 8.38
N ILE A 525 -34.14 -2.30 7.30
CA ILE A 525 -34.07 -1.40 6.14
C ILE A 525 -35.43 -1.34 5.45
N GLU A 526 -36.06 -2.48 5.17
CA GLU A 526 -37.39 -2.52 4.56
C GLU A 526 -38.42 -1.70 5.34
N THR A 527 -38.50 -1.92 6.66
CA THR A 527 -39.42 -1.18 7.53
C THR A 527 -39.17 0.33 7.41
N ALA A 528 -37.92 0.75 7.57
CA ALA A 528 -37.55 2.16 7.49
C ALA A 528 -37.83 2.80 6.12
N LEU A 529 -37.77 2.03 5.04
CA LEU A 529 -38.06 2.53 3.69
C LEU A 529 -39.56 2.58 3.40
N ARG A 530 -40.33 1.59 3.85
CA ARG A 530 -41.80 1.58 3.74
C ARG A 530 -42.44 2.72 4.55
N ASP A 531 -41.90 3.04 5.72
CA ASP A 531 -42.33 4.19 6.52
C ASP A 531 -42.15 5.53 5.80
N ARG A 532 -41.27 5.58 4.80
CA ARG A 532 -41.05 6.73 3.91
C ARG A 532 -41.93 6.70 2.65
N GLY A 533 -42.87 5.76 2.57
CA GLY A 533 -43.79 5.60 1.43
C GLY A 533 -43.16 5.02 0.17
N LEU A 534 -42.02 4.33 0.29
CA LEU A 534 -41.35 3.66 -0.84
C LEU A 534 -41.89 2.24 -1.03
N GLN A 535 -42.03 1.82 -2.29
CA GLN A 535 -42.34 0.44 -2.65
C GLN A 535 -41.05 -0.39 -2.63
N VAL A 536 -41.00 -1.38 -1.74
CA VAL A 536 -39.78 -2.16 -1.47
C VAL A 536 -40.00 -3.63 -1.80
N CYS A 537 -39.03 -4.24 -2.46
CA CYS A 537 -38.90 -5.69 -2.62
C CYS A 537 -37.63 -6.21 -1.93
N ARG A 538 -37.67 -7.45 -1.45
CA ARG A 538 -36.55 -8.11 -0.76
C ARG A 538 -36.14 -9.42 -1.40
N ARG A 539 -34.86 -9.52 -1.72
CA ARG A 539 -34.27 -10.70 -2.34
C ARG A 539 -34.34 -11.94 -1.46
N SER A 540 -34.08 -11.83 -0.15
CA SER A 540 -34.13 -13.00 0.75
C SER A 540 -35.51 -13.64 0.85
N LEU A 541 -36.57 -12.92 0.48
CA LEU A 541 -37.96 -13.39 0.49
C LEU A 541 -38.40 -13.99 -0.86
N GLY A 542 -37.50 -14.03 -1.85
CA GLY A 542 -37.82 -14.49 -3.21
C GLY A 542 -38.65 -13.49 -4.02
N GLU A 543 -38.73 -12.23 -3.58
CA GLU A 543 -39.48 -11.20 -4.28
C GLU A 543 -38.72 -10.72 -5.51
N THR A 544 -39.46 -10.46 -6.58
CA THR A 544 -38.94 -9.91 -7.83
C THR A 544 -39.44 -8.47 -7.99
N PRO A 545 -38.55 -7.49 -8.22
CA PRO A 545 -38.96 -6.11 -8.42
C PRO A 545 -39.81 -5.96 -9.68
N GLY A 546 -40.97 -5.32 -9.54
CA GLY A 546 -41.90 -4.98 -10.61
C GLY A 546 -41.64 -3.59 -11.20
N THR A 547 -42.57 -3.10 -12.02
CA THR A 547 -42.51 -1.74 -12.61
C THR A 547 -42.78 -0.63 -11.60
N ASP A 548 -43.47 -0.94 -10.51
CA ASP A 548 -43.86 -0.03 -9.44
C ASP A 548 -42.91 -0.04 -8.23
N SER A 549 -41.94 -0.96 -8.21
CA SER A 549 -40.96 -1.06 -7.12
C SER A 549 -39.95 0.09 -7.16
N ASP A 550 -39.81 0.83 -6.07
CA ASP A 550 -38.85 1.93 -5.94
C ASP A 550 -37.46 1.40 -5.53
N ILE A 551 -37.43 0.48 -4.55
CA ILE A 551 -36.21 -0.06 -3.94
C ILE A 551 -36.20 -1.59 -3.98
N TYR A 552 -35.06 -2.18 -4.36
CA TYR A 552 -34.80 -3.61 -4.22
C TYR A 552 -33.68 -3.87 -3.20
N ILE A 553 -34.00 -4.51 -2.08
CA ILE A 553 -33.03 -4.85 -1.05
C ILE A 553 -32.42 -6.22 -1.35
N ALA A 554 -31.12 -6.23 -1.60
CA ALA A 554 -30.33 -7.43 -1.85
C ALA A 554 -29.64 -7.91 -0.56
N ASP A 555 -30.42 -8.49 0.35
CA ASP A 555 -30.02 -8.94 1.69
C ASP A 555 -29.55 -10.41 1.73
N THR A 556 -28.73 -10.78 0.76
CA THR A 556 -28.17 -12.13 0.57
C THR A 556 -26.65 -12.09 0.41
N ILE A 557 -25.98 -13.20 0.72
CA ILE A 557 -24.51 -13.28 0.73
C ILE A 557 -23.98 -13.79 -0.60
N GLY A 558 -22.96 -13.14 -1.14
CA GLY A 558 -22.17 -13.64 -2.26
C GLY A 558 -22.66 -13.21 -3.64
N GLU A 559 -23.67 -12.35 -3.71
CA GLU A 559 -24.35 -11.98 -4.96
C GLU A 559 -24.02 -10.55 -5.42
N LEU A 560 -23.05 -9.91 -4.77
CA LEU A 560 -22.68 -8.53 -5.07
C LEU A 560 -22.21 -8.34 -6.53
N GLY A 561 -21.55 -9.36 -7.12
CA GLY A 561 -21.17 -9.34 -8.52
C GLY A 561 -22.36 -9.23 -9.48
N LEU A 562 -23.47 -9.89 -9.15
CA LEU A 562 -24.72 -9.81 -9.95
C LEU A 562 -25.23 -8.37 -10.01
N PHE A 563 -25.27 -7.68 -8.86
CA PHE A 563 -25.78 -6.30 -8.80
C PHE A 563 -24.86 -5.31 -9.48
N TYR A 564 -23.54 -5.45 -9.35
CA TYR A 564 -22.62 -4.60 -10.11
C TYR A 564 -22.75 -4.81 -11.61
N ALA A 565 -22.96 -6.04 -12.10
CA ALA A 565 -23.17 -6.32 -13.52
C ALA A 565 -24.52 -5.82 -14.07
N LEU A 566 -25.48 -5.50 -13.19
CA LEU A 566 -26.79 -4.93 -13.54
C LEU A 566 -26.76 -3.40 -13.69
N ALA A 567 -25.90 -2.72 -12.95
CA ALA A 567 -25.96 -1.26 -12.81
C ALA A 567 -24.69 -0.57 -13.34
N PRO A 568 -24.80 0.37 -14.29
CA PRO A 568 -23.64 1.12 -14.79
C PRO A 568 -23.11 2.16 -13.79
N LEU A 569 -23.82 2.39 -12.67
CA LEU A 569 -23.41 3.33 -11.63
C LEU A 569 -23.71 2.77 -10.24
N SER A 570 -22.68 2.79 -9.38
CA SER A 570 -22.76 2.25 -8.02
C SER A 570 -22.21 3.22 -6.97
N PHE A 571 -22.98 3.46 -5.90
CA PHE A 571 -22.49 4.04 -4.67
C PHE A 571 -21.85 2.97 -3.77
N ILE A 572 -20.62 3.21 -3.33
CA ILE A 572 -19.86 2.29 -2.49
C ILE A 572 -19.89 2.79 -1.05
N GLY A 573 -20.60 2.05 -0.20
CA GLY A 573 -20.89 2.41 1.19
C GLY A 573 -19.71 2.35 2.16
N GLY A 574 -20.02 2.54 3.44
CA GLY A 574 -19.07 2.80 4.52
C GLY A 574 -18.27 4.09 4.33
N SER A 575 -18.74 4.98 3.47
CA SER A 575 -17.99 6.08 2.88
C SER A 575 -18.60 7.44 3.20
N VAL A 576 -19.93 7.55 3.37
CA VAL A 576 -20.58 8.75 3.92
C VAL A 576 -20.48 8.74 5.44
N VAL A 577 -20.54 7.55 6.05
CA VAL A 577 -20.20 7.35 7.46
C VAL A 577 -18.69 7.09 7.63
N PRO A 578 -18.08 7.42 8.78
CA PRO A 578 -16.63 7.28 8.99
C PRO A 578 -16.18 5.83 9.24
N LYS A 579 -16.56 4.89 8.36
CA LYS A 579 -16.21 3.46 8.42
C LYS A 579 -15.00 3.09 7.56
N GLY A 580 -14.53 4.00 6.70
CA GLY A 580 -13.30 3.84 5.93
C GLY A 580 -13.49 3.41 4.47
N GLY A 581 -14.74 3.31 4.01
CA GLY A 581 -15.12 2.94 2.66
C GLY A 581 -14.98 1.45 2.40
N GLN A 582 -15.68 0.98 1.37
CA GLN A 582 -15.60 -0.38 0.87
C GLN A 582 -14.87 -0.44 -0.47
N ASN A 583 -14.64 -1.66 -0.96
CA ASN A 583 -13.84 -1.95 -2.14
C ASN A 583 -14.54 -1.47 -3.43
N PRO A 584 -14.01 -0.49 -4.18
CA PRO A 584 -14.61 -0.07 -5.44
C PRO A 584 -14.17 -0.94 -6.63
N ILE A 585 -13.12 -1.76 -6.47
CA ILE A 585 -12.49 -2.49 -7.58
C ILE A 585 -13.49 -3.43 -8.26
N GLU A 586 -14.29 -4.15 -7.48
CA GLU A 586 -15.27 -5.11 -7.97
C GLU A 586 -16.35 -4.45 -8.84
N ALA A 587 -16.79 -3.24 -8.48
CA ALA A 587 -17.76 -2.47 -9.25
C ALA A 587 -17.18 -2.05 -10.61
N VAL A 588 -15.97 -1.48 -10.59
CA VAL A 588 -15.31 -1.01 -11.80
C VAL A 588 -15.04 -2.15 -12.77
N LYS A 589 -14.55 -3.30 -12.29
CA LYS A 589 -14.31 -4.49 -13.13
C LYS A 589 -15.56 -5.07 -13.79
N LEU A 590 -16.74 -4.68 -13.30
CA LEU A 590 -18.03 -5.08 -13.86
C LEU A 590 -18.70 -3.96 -14.64
N GLY A 591 -17.95 -2.91 -15.01
CA GLY A 591 -18.43 -1.83 -15.85
C GLY A 591 -19.26 -0.78 -15.12
N SER A 592 -19.16 -0.70 -13.80
CA SER A 592 -19.88 0.31 -13.01
C SER A 592 -18.98 1.50 -12.67
N GLY A 593 -19.45 2.71 -12.96
CA GLY A 593 -18.93 3.95 -12.39
C GLY A 593 -19.09 3.98 -10.87
N VAL A 594 -18.24 4.74 -10.18
CA VAL A 594 -18.15 4.73 -8.72
C VAL A 594 -18.55 6.07 -8.09
N VAL A 595 -19.57 6.05 -7.23
CA VAL A 595 -19.89 7.14 -6.31
C VAL A 595 -19.46 6.75 -4.90
N THR A 596 -18.92 7.69 -4.12
CA THR A 596 -18.46 7.40 -2.75
C THR A 596 -18.60 8.61 -1.85
N GLY A 597 -18.69 8.39 -0.54
CA GLY A 597 -18.56 9.47 0.45
C GLY A 597 -17.11 9.81 0.81
N PRO A 598 -16.85 10.82 1.66
CA PRO A 598 -15.50 11.35 1.91
C PRO A 598 -14.59 10.42 2.74
N HIS A 599 -15.11 9.31 3.25
CA HIS A 599 -14.42 8.45 4.22
C HIS A 599 -13.86 7.16 3.61
N TRP A 600 -13.14 7.20 2.49
CA TRP A 600 -12.59 6.01 1.80
C TRP A 600 -11.15 5.59 2.20
N HIS A 601 -10.72 5.90 3.42
CA HIS A 601 -9.31 5.75 3.82
C HIS A 601 -8.76 4.30 3.85
N ASN A 602 -9.61 3.28 3.80
CA ASN A 602 -9.19 1.87 3.70
C ASN A 602 -8.69 1.49 2.29
N PHE A 603 -9.11 2.24 1.26
CA PHE A 603 -8.78 2.01 -0.16
C PHE A 603 -8.16 3.26 -0.78
N LYS A 604 -7.29 3.92 -0.01
CA LYS A 604 -6.79 5.27 -0.29
C LYS A 604 -6.17 5.41 -1.67
N GLU A 605 -5.38 4.45 -2.10
CA GLU A 605 -4.68 4.49 -3.39
C GLU A 605 -5.64 4.33 -4.55
N THR A 606 -6.54 3.33 -4.47
CA THR A 606 -7.57 3.09 -5.48
C THR A 606 -8.48 4.30 -5.67
N TYR A 607 -9.07 4.84 -4.60
CA TYR A 607 -9.95 6.02 -4.72
C TYR A 607 -9.20 7.27 -5.16
N ARG A 608 -7.93 7.46 -4.76
CA ARG A 608 -7.13 8.58 -5.25
C ARG A 608 -6.93 8.55 -6.74
N GLU A 609 -6.75 7.35 -7.30
CA GLU A 609 -6.55 7.16 -8.73
C GLU A 609 -7.87 7.32 -9.48
N LEU A 610 -8.95 6.72 -8.98
CA LEU A 610 -10.29 6.91 -9.53
C LEU A 610 -10.70 8.40 -9.56
N ILE A 611 -10.50 9.13 -8.45
CA ILE A 611 -10.79 10.57 -8.39
C ILE A 611 -9.86 11.37 -9.31
N ARG A 612 -8.59 10.95 -9.47
CA ARG A 612 -7.61 11.64 -10.32
C ARG A 612 -8.02 11.62 -11.79
N LEU A 613 -8.61 10.52 -12.25
CA LEU A 613 -9.07 10.34 -13.62
C LEU A 613 -10.55 10.67 -13.80
N ASP A 614 -11.25 11.22 -12.80
CA ASP A 614 -12.71 11.41 -12.84
C ASP A 614 -13.53 10.11 -13.03
N GLY A 615 -12.94 8.94 -12.75
CA GLY A 615 -13.64 7.65 -12.66
C GLY A 615 -14.45 7.46 -11.36
N CYS A 616 -14.41 8.44 -10.45
CA CYS A 616 -15.20 8.43 -9.22
C CYS A 616 -15.69 9.82 -8.82
N ARG A 617 -16.93 9.91 -8.32
CA ARG A 617 -17.53 11.13 -7.75
C ARG A 617 -17.69 11.01 -6.23
N GLU A 618 -17.25 12.05 -5.52
CA GLU A 618 -17.43 12.15 -4.06
C GLU A 618 -18.70 12.93 -3.71
N VAL A 619 -19.52 12.38 -2.80
CA VAL A 619 -20.78 12.95 -2.31
C VAL A 619 -20.76 13.04 -0.79
N ILE A 620 -21.51 13.97 -0.19
CA ILE A 620 -21.50 14.18 1.28
C ILE A 620 -22.90 14.23 1.90
N SER A 621 -23.94 14.26 1.07
CA SER A 621 -25.34 14.38 1.49
C SER A 621 -26.27 13.71 0.47
N PRO A 622 -27.54 13.44 0.85
CA PRO A 622 -28.56 12.94 -0.06
C PRO A 622 -28.72 13.83 -1.31
N GLU A 623 -28.64 15.16 -1.16
CA GLU A 623 -28.73 16.12 -2.26
C GLU A 623 -27.57 15.97 -3.24
N SER A 624 -26.34 15.87 -2.74
CA SER A 624 -25.16 15.68 -3.61
C SER A 624 -25.17 14.33 -4.31
N LEU A 625 -25.72 13.29 -3.66
CA LEU A 625 -25.92 11.98 -4.26
C LEU A 625 -26.97 12.07 -5.38
N ALA A 626 -28.15 12.60 -5.09
CA ALA A 626 -29.22 12.79 -6.07
C ALA A 626 -28.75 13.63 -7.27
N TYR A 627 -28.06 14.74 -7.02
CA TYR A 627 -27.49 15.56 -8.09
C TYR A 627 -26.52 14.76 -8.98
N THR A 628 -25.63 13.98 -8.37
CA THR A 628 -24.63 13.19 -9.09
C THR A 628 -25.28 12.11 -9.95
N VAL A 629 -26.23 11.34 -9.41
CA VAL A 629 -26.87 10.31 -10.25
C VAL A 629 -27.79 10.94 -11.29
N ARG A 630 -28.42 12.08 -11.02
CA ARG A 630 -29.17 12.84 -12.04
C ARG A 630 -28.29 13.29 -13.19
N GLU A 631 -27.13 13.86 -12.89
CA GLU A 631 -26.17 14.30 -13.90
C GLU A 631 -25.74 13.12 -14.80
N LEU A 632 -25.36 12.00 -14.18
CA LEU A 632 -24.81 10.84 -14.90
C LEU A 632 -25.88 10.05 -15.67
N TYR A 633 -27.09 9.90 -15.15
CA TYR A 633 -28.19 9.26 -15.89
C TYR A 633 -28.90 10.20 -16.87
N GLY A 634 -28.72 11.52 -16.74
CA GLY A 634 -29.19 12.51 -17.70
C GLY A 634 -28.27 12.67 -18.92
N ASP A 635 -27.00 12.26 -18.81
CA ASP A 635 -25.99 12.35 -19.86
C ASP A 635 -25.20 11.04 -19.96
N GLN A 636 -25.66 10.14 -20.84
CA GLN A 636 -25.07 8.82 -21.02
C GLN A 636 -23.57 8.90 -21.42
N GLY A 637 -23.18 9.92 -22.20
CA GLY A 637 -21.77 10.10 -22.60
C GLY A 637 -20.86 10.38 -21.41
N ARG A 638 -21.34 11.13 -20.40
CA ARG A 638 -20.58 11.35 -19.16
C ARG A 638 -20.44 10.09 -18.33
N LEU A 639 -21.50 9.29 -18.23
CA LEU A 639 -21.45 8.02 -17.51
C LEU A 639 -20.48 7.04 -18.16
N GLU A 640 -20.55 6.88 -19.49
CA GLU A 640 -19.62 6.04 -20.25
C GLU A 640 -18.18 6.52 -20.09
N THR A 641 -17.94 7.83 -20.19
CA THR A 641 -16.61 8.42 -19.94
C THR A 641 -16.10 8.12 -18.54
N MET A 642 -16.96 8.25 -17.52
CA MET A 642 -16.62 7.93 -16.14
C MET A 642 -16.26 6.45 -15.95
N ILE A 643 -16.97 5.53 -16.60
CA ILE A 643 -16.69 4.09 -16.57
C ILE A 643 -15.32 3.81 -17.19
N VAL A 644 -15.05 4.36 -18.38
CA VAL A 644 -13.75 4.22 -19.07
C VAL A 644 -12.60 4.75 -18.20
N HIS A 645 -12.77 5.91 -17.58
CA HIS A 645 -11.77 6.47 -16.69
C HIS A 645 -11.58 5.66 -15.40
N ALA A 646 -12.64 5.01 -14.90
CA ALA A 646 -12.54 4.12 -13.76
C ALA A 646 -11.72 2.87 -14.09
N ASP A 647 -11.93 2.29 -15.28
CA ASP A 647 -11.17 1.15 -15.79
C ASP A 647 -9.68 1.51 -15.97
N GLN A 648 -9.40 2.64 -16.64
CA GLN A 648 -8.04 3.16 -16.78
C GLN A 648 -7.35 3.43 -15.44
N ALA A 649 -8.10 3.83 -14.41
CA ALA A 649 -7.56 4.01 -13.06
C ALA A 649 -7.11 2.68 -12.43
N LEU A 650 -7.83 1.58 -12.68
CA LEU A 650 -7.41 0.26 -12.22
C LEU A 650 -6.21 -0.25 -13.02
N ASP A 651 -6.18 -0.04 -14.33
CA ASP A 651 -5.05 -0.42 -15.19
C ASP A 651 -3.75 0.22 -14.73
N ASN A 652 -3.78 1.52 -14.37
CA ASN A 652 -2.60 2.22 -13.83
C ASN A 652 -2.06 1.64 -12.52
N LEU A 653 -2.89 0.88 -11.78
CA LEU A 653 -2.54 0.28 -10.50
C LEU A 653 -2.29 -1.24 -10.59
N SER A 654 -2.47 -1.82 -11.78
CA SER A 654 -2.35 -3.25 -12.04
C SER A 654 -0.88 -3.75 -12.02
N GLY A 655 -0.70 -5.04 -12.28
CA GLY A 655 0.60 -5.70 -12.39
C GLY A 655 1.20 -6.14 -11.05
N ALA A 656 0.41 -6.11 -9.97
CA ALA A 656 0.83 -6.63 -8.68
C ALA A 656 0.98 -8.16 -8.71
N LEU A 657 0.17 -8.85 -9.49
CA LEU A 657 0.26 -10.28 -9.74
C LEU A 657 1.62 -10.66 -10.34
N GLU A 658 2.01 -10.05 -11.44
CA GLU A 658 3.30 -10.30 -12.10
C GLU A 658 4.48 -10.01 -11.18
N ARG A 659 4.48 -8.86 -10.49
CA ARG A 659 5.54 -8.49 -9.53
C ARG A 659 5.59 -9.45 -8.33
N THR A 660 4.43 -9.97 -7.90
CA THR A 660 4.36 -10.98 -6.84
C THR A 660 4.98 -12.29 -7.30
N LEU A 661 4.65 -12.77 -8.50
CA LEU A 661 5.20 -14.00 -9.06
C LEU A 661 6.70 -13.91 -9.27
N ALA A 662 7.20 -12.80 -9.82
CA ALA A 662 8.64 -12.58 -9.99
C ALA A 662 9.43 -12.66 -8.67
N GLU A 663 8.85 -12.18 -7.56
CA GLU A 663 9.45 -12.32 -6.23
C GLU A 663 9.38 -13.77 -5.72
N LEU A 664 8.28 -14.48 -5.99
CA LEU A 664 8.10 -15.87 -5.58
C LEU A 664 9.00 -16.84 -6.39
N ASP A 665 9.28 -16.57 -7.66
CA ASP A 665 10.18 -17.38 -8.52
C ASP A 665 11.58 -17.54 -7.93
N THR A 666 12.05 -16.56 -7.17
CA THR A 666 13.34 -16.63 -6.47
C THR A 666 13.40 -17.77 -5.45
N TYR A 667 12.26 -18.15 -4.87
CA TYR A 667 12.12 -19.25 -3.91
C TYR A 667 12.08 -20.62 -4.59
N PHE A 668 11.59 -20.66 -5.82
CA PHE A 668 11.58 -21.89 -6.63
C PHE A 668 12.95 -22.17 -7.27
N SER A 669 13.68 -21.13 -7.66
CA SER A 669 14.98 -21.24 -8.34
C SER A 669 16.15 -21.54 -7.38
N ARG A 670 16.27 -20.78 -6.27
CA ARG A 670 17.42 -20.89 -5.34
C ARG A 670 17.54 -22.22 -4.60
N ARG A 671 16.45 -23.00 -4.51
CA ARG A 671 16.45 -24.28 -3.77
C ARG A 671 16.69 -25.51 -4.63
N ASN A 672 16.69 -25.39 -5.96
CA ASN A 672 17.16 -26.46 -6.83
C ASN A 672 18.70 -26.56 -6.79
N GLU A 673 19.42 -25.45 -6.61
CA GLU A 673 20.89 -25.44 -6.54
C GLU A 673 21.45 -26.00 -5.23
N LEU A 674 20.82 -25.69 -4.07
CA LEU A 674 21.28 -26.17 -2.77
C LEU A 674 21.03 -27.68 -2.54
N ARG A 675 20.11 -28.31 -3.28
CA ARG A 675 19.87 -29.76 -3.22
C ARG A 675 20.76 -30.58 -4.16
N HIS A 676 21.40 -29.97 -5.16
CA HIS A 676 22.40 -30.64 -5.99
C HIS A 676 23.83 -30.52 -5.44
N ALA A 677 24.01 -29.73 -4.39
CA ALA A 677 25.27 -29.55 -3.68
C ALA A 677 25.33 -30.27 -2.31
N SER A 678 24.34 -31.13 -1.99
CA SER A 678 24.31 -31.94 -0.75
C SER A 678 24.28 -33.44 -1.03
#